data_AF-A0AAV6FGU8-F1
#
_entry.id   AF-A0AAV6FGU8-F1
#
_cell.length_a   1.000
_cell.length_b   1.000
_cell.length_c   1.000
_cell.angle_alpha   90.00
_cell.angle_beta   90.00
_cell.angle_gamma   90.00
#
_symmetry.space_group_name_H-M   'P 1'
#
loop_
_entity.id
_entity.type
_entity.pdbx_description
1 polymer ?
#
loop_
_entity_poly.entity_id
_entity_poly.type
_entity_poly.pdbx_seq_one_letter_code
_entity_poly.pdbx_strand_id
1 'polypeptide(L)'
;MNIRKTGEEVFRKALLFSRHRPLLAQLGSLLHREHTHNKRPEQRSASSWSWNHVVGPAVSTVRYYSQDDHFSARSRQPRELQKPSESLSEHQKPNKKEKKNLFFRQLDECSSPSDVLDLVTHNAQTYRRVSNSLSRIWETTKKMSDDYRGYELKLMFEHQGFEELCQGVIIEAPKMRTEDMAYSLLALVRLGVPQRSRVVQILLRVIQENLNHFDERSLSVLAGALELMDPLQNVEALKQGLRLKLENDISLIKNILPLQSVMRAVGKESSDELKRKLEKKALGMANDFTLPNAQYMLASMAIMGLNSRPLLEICCKKIEENVQGIPFSRLMMTLKACQDLHYRNYSLLSSIAEYMATSCAMWKSKQVILLLLEFEKLHFHPTTLMDKFAERVIQNPDALTLKDILSILKVYSQLNHDLGDHKSEFLDGITHAVEAYLDRLHPDNLLKAIYFLSLLEHFPVLPLERLLQEDTLEQLFSNDKQRVLGLEQKLHVVDICLRLDQPALPRPLSVPPILGDLPAPPALPPPLDLFSMLKSLEGVETVEEHLVVEKIYRIDFVINLSSETSHGDKPLQDQHPPRKLAVLCVPSSAYCFGTSHVRGRMAMQTRHLRILGYSPVLVPVQELVLLPEEQRSEMLERLVFPERGEAGVETAATLRSGDE
;
A
#
# COMPACT_ATOMS: atom_id res chain seq x y z
N MET A 1 41.35 -14.51 0.87
CA MET A 1 40.40 -15.41 1.55
C MET A 1 39.08 -14.67 1.72
N ASN A 2 38.14 -15.02 0.86
CA ASN A 2 36.79 -14.47 0.76
C ASN A 2 35.89 -15.07 1.85
N ILE A 3 35.16 -14.24 2.59
CA ILE A 3 33.77 -14.54 2.98
C ILE A 3 32.98 -13.24 2.81
N ARG A 4 32.44 -13.03 1.60
CA ARG A 4 31.35 -12.10 1.34
C ARG A 4 30.12 -12.65 2.06
N LYS A 5 29.71 -12.04 3.17
CA LYS A 5 28.39 -12.29 3.76
C LYS A 5 27.35 -11.49 2.96
N THR A 6 26.51 -12.21 2.23
CA THR A 6 25.44 -11.68 1.38
C THR A 6 24.31 -11.11 2.24
N GLY A 7 23.61 -10.08 1.72
CA GLY A 7 22.49 -9.39 2.39
C GLY A 7 21.26 -10.26 2.71
N GLU A 8 21.33 -11.57 2.47
CA GLU A 8 20.31 -12.57 2.78
C GLU A 8 20.28 -12.96 4.28
N GLU A 9 21.42 -12.94 4.98
CA GLU A 9 21.47 -13.27 6.42
C GLU A 9 20.85 -12.16 7.29
N VAL A 10 20.87 -10.91 6.82
CA VAL A 10 20.25 -9.77 7.51
C VAL A 10 18.72 -9.84 7.40
N PHE A 11 18.19 -10.37 6.29
CA PHE A 11 16.75 -10.55 6.09
C PHE A 11 16.18 -11.75 6.86
N ARG A 12 16.99 -12.81 7.09
CA ARG A 12 16.59 -14.00 7.85
C ARG A 12 16.36 -13.73 9.34
N LYS A 13 17.05 -12.76 9.95
CA LYS A 13 16.86 -12.37 11.36
C LYS A 13 15.61 -11.52 11.61
N ALA A 14 15.02 -10.91 10.58
CA ALA A 14 13.79 -10.12 10.70
C ALA A 14 12.50 -10.97 10.69
N LEU A 15 12.57 -12.25 10.32
CA LEU A 15 11.41 -13.15 10.20
C LEU A 15 11.24 -14.12 11.39
N LEU A 16 12.15 -14.14 12.37
CA LEU A 16 12.11 -15.09 13.50
C LEU A 16 11.54 -14.51 14.81
N PHE A 17 11.09 -13.26 14.84
CA PHE A 17 10.56 -12.61 16.07
C PHE A 17 9.04 -12.36 16.09
N SER A 18 8.26 -12.98 15.19
CA SER A 18 6.79 -12.92 15.20
C SER A 18 6.08 -14.12 15.85
N ARG A 19 6.81 -15.00 16.54
CA ARG A 19 6.22 -16.07 17.36
C ARG A 19 6.51 -15.83 18.85
N HIS A 20 5.44 -15.94 19.65
CA HIS A 20 5.35 -15.90 21.11
C HIS A 20 5.02 -14.54 21.76
N ARG A 21 3.71 -14.31 21.95
CA ARG A 21 3.20 -13.88 23.27
C ARG A 21 2.19 -14.92 23.76
N PRO A 22 2.29 -15.38 25.02
CA PRO A 22 1.30 -16.28 25.60
C PRO A 22 0.05 -15.49 26.01
N LEU A 23 -1.11 -15.91 25.50
CA LEU A 23 -2.42 -15.58 26.06
C LEU A 23 -2.76 -16.65 27.10
N LEU A 24 -2.64 -16.32 28.38
CA LEU A 24 -3.30 -17.04 29.47
C LEU A 24 -3.51 -16.10 30.66
N ALA A 25 -4.57 -15.31 30.59
CA ALA A 25 -5.34 -14.87 31.75
C ALA A 25 -6.66 -14.27 31.26
N GLN A 26 -7.77 -14.78 31.80
CA GLN A 26 -9.15 -14.31 31.65
C GLN A 26 -9.94 -14.81 30.43
N LEU A 27 -10.12 -16.14 30.39
CA LEU A 27 -11.41 -16.72 30.04
C LEU A 27 -12.14 -17.05 31.35
N GLY A 28 -13.32 -16.46 31.56
CA GLY A 28 -14.14 -16.79 32.73
C GLY A 28 -15.32 -15.86 32.99
N SER A 29 -16.30 -15.80 32.08
CA SER A 29 -17.73 -15.91 32.42
C SER A 29 -18.60 -15.78 31.17
N LEU A 30 -19.36 -16.85 30.93
CA LEU A 30 -20.27 -17.08 29.82
C LEU A 30 -21.65 -16.42 30.03
N LEU A 31 -22.30 -16.12 28.89
CA LEU A 31 -23.74 -16.25 28.62
C LEU A 31 -24.75 -15.39 29.42
N HIS A 32 -25.24 -14.33 28.79
CA HIS A 32 -26.61 -14.32 28.23
C HIS A 32 -26.88 -12.99 27.52
N ARG A 33 -27.49 -13.08 26.33
CA ARG A 33 -28.66 -12.32 25.86
C ARG A 33 -28.49 -11.88 24.40
N GLU A 34 -29.23 -12.58 23.54
CA GLU A 34 -29.54 -12.21 22.17
C GLU A 34 -30.16 -10.80 22.13
N HIS A 35 -29.80 -10.01 21.12
CA HIS A 35 -30.72 -9.33 20.19
C HIS A 35 -29.93 -8.47 19.18
N THR A 36 -30.16 -8.79 17.91
CA THR A 36 -30.15 -7.98 16.68
C THR A 36 -29.42 -6.63 16.67
N HIS A 37 -28.35 -6.52 15.86
CA HIS A 37 -28.18 -5.44 14.87
C HIS A 37 -26.99 -5.70 13.93
N ASN A 38 -27.26 -5.55 12.63
CA ASN A 38 -26.31 -5.56 11.50
C ASN A 38 -24.99 -4.82 11.81
N LYS A 39 -23.85 -5.52 11.70
CA LYS A 39 -22.53 -4.89 11.64
C LYS A 39 -21.73 -5.44 10.45
N ARG A 40 -21.34 -4.51 9.59
CA ARG A 40 -20.37 -4.67 8.50
C ARG A 40 -19.03 -5.18 9.05
N PRO A 41 -18.29 -6.05 8.35
CA PRO A 41 -16.99 -6.50 8.82
C PRO A 41 -15.94 -5.39 8.60
N GLU A 42 -15.48 -4.81 9.71
CA GLU A 42 -14.29 -3.96 9.75
C GLU A 42 -13.05 -4.82 9.46
N GLN A 43 -12.53 -4.72 8.23
CA GLN A 43 -11.15 -5.11 7.95
C GLN A 43 -10.24 -4.01 8.51
N ARG A 44 -9.61 -4.29 9.66
CA ARG A 44 -8.50 -3.49 10.19
C ARG A 44 -7.31 -3.57 9.23
N SER A 45 -7.16 -2.59 8.36
CA SER A 45 -5.93 -2.34 7.62
C SER A 45 -4.94 -1.60 8.52
N ALA A 46 -3.92 -2.30 8.99
CA ALA A 46 -2.78 -1.69 9.63
C ALA A 46 -1.91 -0.99 8.56
N SER A 47 -2.22 0.26 8.22
CA SER A 47 -1.34 1.13 7.44
C SER A 47 -0.52 2.04 8.36
N SER A 48 0.43 1.46 9.09
CA SER A 48 1.55 2.22 9.65
C SER A 48 2.64 2.31 8.60
N TRP A 49 3.07 3.52 8.29
CA TRP A 49 4.19 3.80 7.39
C TRP A 49 5.49 3.35 8.06
N SER A 50 5.81 2.05 7.98
CA SER A 50 7.09 1.55 8.45
C SER A 50 8.18 1.99 7.46
N TRP A 51 8.87 3.07 7.79
CA TRP A 51 10.22 3.27 7.29
C TRP A 51 11.09 2.16 7.86
N ASN A 52 11.83 1.45 7.01
CA ASN A 52 12.75 0.39 7.45
C ASN A 52 13.71 0.99 8.48
N HIS A 53 13.53 0.60 9.74
CA HIS A 53 14.50 0.85 10.79
C HIS A 53 15.77 0.08 10.45
N VAL A 54 16.87 0.79 10.19
CA VAL A 54 18.20 0.18 10.28
C VAL A 54 18.49 -0.03 11.77
N VAL A 55 17.99 -1.15 12.30
CA VAL A 55 18.43 -1.67 13.60
C VAL A 55 19.17 -2.96 13.28
N GLY A 56 20.49 -2.84 13.12
CA GLY A 56 21.39 -3.98 13.17
C GLY A 56 21.45 -4.55 14.60
N PRO A 57 21.81 -5.83 14.80
CA PRO A 57 21.70 -6.51 16.10
C PRO A 57 22.68 -6.03 17.19
N ALA A 58 23.41 -4.93 16.97
CA ALA A 58 24.51 -4.49 17.85
C ALA A 58 24.15 -3.33 18.79
N VAL A 59 22.89 -2.84 18.79
CA VAL A 59 22.43 -1.72 19.64
C VAL A 59 21.57 -2.20 20.83
N SER A 60 21.51 -3.51 21.09
CA SER A 60 20.79 -4.06 22.26
C SER A 60 21.54 -3.90 23.59
N THR A 61 22.75 -3.34 23.59
CA THR A 61 23.53 -3.09 24.81
C THR A 61 23.58 -1.59 25.15
N VAL A 62 22.43 -0.91 25.08
CA VAL A 62 22.32 0.44 25.66
C VAL A 62 22.14 0.25 27.16
N ARG A 63 23.18 0.61 27.93
CA ARG A 63 23.15 0.67 29.39
C ARG A 63 21.90 1.44 29.79
N TYR A 64 21.06 0.80 30.61
CA TYR A 64 19.94 1.44 31.29
C TYR A 64 20.47 2.66 32.04
N TYR A 65 20.19 3.85 31.53
CA TYR A 65 20.58 5.08 32.19
C TYR A 65 19.70 5.27 33.43
N SER A 66 20.32 5.02 34.58
CA SER A 66 19.88 5.24 35.97
C SER A 66 19.42 3.99 36.73
N GLN A 67 20.25 3.55 37.68
CA GLN A 67 19.80 2.93 38.92
C GLN A 67 20.50 3.62 40.09
N ASP A 68 19.69 4.05 41.06
CA ASP A 68 20.09 4.62 42.34
C ASP A 68 21.01 3.67 43.12
N ASP A 69 22.04 4.21 43.78
CA ASP A 69 22.48 3.68 45.07
C ASP A 69 23.29 4.71 45.89
N HIS A 70 22.94 4.76 47.17
CA HIS A 70 23.56 5.57 48.23
C HIS A 70 25.05 5.23 48.42
N PHE A 71 25.93 6.24 48.57
CA PHE A 71 26.72 6.50 49.79
C PHE A 71 27.91 7.48 49.57
N SER A 72 28.06 8.33 50.58
CA SER A 72 29.29 8.87 51.17
C SER A 72 30.02 10.05 50.53
N ALA A 73 29.95 11.15 51.26
CA ALA A 73 30.85 12.29 51.22
C ALA A 73 32.33 11.86 51.31
N ARG A 74 33.15 12.38 50.41
CA ARG A 74 34.58 12.56 50.69
C ARG A 74 35.08 13.88 50.11
N SER A 75 35.30 14.79 51.04
CA SER A 75 36.12 15.99 50.89
C SER A 75 37.50 15.64 50.30
N ARG A 76 37.92 16.41 49.29
CA ARG A 76 39.34 16.60 48.99
C ARG A 76 39.61 18.09 48.81
N GLN A 77 40.37 18.60 49.75
CA GLN A 77 40.95 19.95 49.79
C GLN A 77 41.96 20.18 48.65
N PRO A 78 42.31 21.46 48.37
CA PRO A 78 43.02 21.87 47.16
C PRO A 78 44.53 21.65 47.30
N ARG A 79 45.18 21.24 46.20
CA ARG A 79 46.65 21.32 46.08
C ARG A 79 47.02 22.66 45.45
N GLU A 80 47.64 23.52 46.25
CA GLU A 80 48.44 24.65 45.80
C GLU A 80 49.68 24.16 45.06
N LEU A 81 50.01 24.80 43.93
CA LEU A 81 51.36 24.88 43.39
C LEU A 81 51.50 26.19 42.59
N GLN A 82 52.13 27.15 43.28
CA GLN A 82 53.11 28.16 42.82
C GLN A 82 52.89 28.92 41.51
N LYS A 83 52.78 30.25 41.66
CA LYS A 83 52.97 31.27 40.62
C LYS A 83 54.42 31.25 40.09
N PRO A 84 54.60 31.57 38.80
CA PRO A 84 55.66 32.49 38.40
C PRO A 84 55.09 33.85 37.96
N SER A 85 55.86 34.85 38.34
CA SER A 85 55.86 36.29 38.07
C SER A 85 55.31 36.78 36.71
N GLU A 86 54.72 37.97 36.81
CA GLU A 86 54.21 38.87 35.78
C GLU A 86 55.23 39.18 34.66
N SER A 87 54.74 39.16 33.42
CA SER A 87 55.13 40.13 32.40
C SER A 87 53.93 40.45 31.52
N LEU A 88 53.63 41.74 31.43
CA LEU A 88 52.48 42.37 30.79
C LEU A 88 52.30 41.97 29.32
N SER A 89 51.11 41.53 28.97
CA SER A 89 50.47 41.90 27.70
C SER A 89 48.96 41.92 27.90
N GLU A 90 48.38 43.12 27.82
CA GLU A 90 46.93 43.32 27.77
C GLU A 90 46.37 42.58 26.54
N HIS A 91 45.81 41.39 26.75
CA HIS A 91 44.92 40.76 25.77
C HIS A 91 43.49 40.99 26.24
N GLN A 92 42.81 41.89 25.53
CA GLN A 92 41.39 42.16 25.62
C GLN A 92 40.62 40.83 25.72
N LYS A 93 39.94 40.59 26.85
CA LYS A 93 38.99 39.48 26.96
C LYS A 93 37.93 39.65 25.87
N PRO A 94 37.72 38.68 24.96
CA PRO A 94 36.72 38.83 23.91
C PRO A 94 35.35 39.04 24.52
N ASN A 95 34.63 40.02 24.00
CA ASN A 95 33.34 40.46 24.52
C ASN A 95 32.34 39.28 24.49
N LYS A 96 31.42 39.15 25.46
CA LYS A 96 30.45 38.02 25.52
C LYS A 96 29.64 37.88 24.22
N LYS A 97 29.48 38.96 23.45
CA LYS A 97 28.81 38.99 22.14
C LYS A 97 29.67 38.40 21.01
N GLU A 98 30.99 38.59 21.05
CA GLU A 98 31.95 38.00 20.10
C GLU A 98 32.08 36.50 20.30
N LYS A 99 32.18 36.03 21.55
CA LYS A 99 32.17 34.59 21.87
C LYS A 99 30.85 33.90 21.51
N LYS A 100 29.72 34.61 21.57
CA LYS A 100 28.43 34.10 21.10
C LYS A 100 28.43 33.91 19.59
N ASN A 101 28.91 34.91 18.84
CA ASN A 101 28.98 34.84 17.38
C ASN A 101 30.03 33.83 16.88
N LEU A 102 31.12 33.64 17.62
CA LEU A 102 32.16 32.65 17.30
C LEU A 102 31.61 31.22 17.28
N PHE A 103 30.85 30.84 18.31
CA PHE A 103 30.26 29.50 18.40
C PHE A 103 29.36 29.18 17.21
N PHE A 104 28.48 30.11 16.81
CA PHE A 104 27.57 29.85 15.68
C PHE A 104 28.32 29.76 14.34
N ARG A 105 29.37 30.57 14.13
CA ARG A 105 30.22 30.41 12.94
C ARG A 105 30.92 29.04 12.91
N GLN A 106 31.50 28.62 14.03
CA GLN A 106 32.14 27.30 14.14
C GLN A 106 31.13 26.16 13.95
N LEU A 107 29.90 26.33 14.43
CA LEU A 107 28.83 25.36 14.24
C LEU A 107 28.42 25.25 12.76
N ASP A 108 28.40 26.36 12.03
CA ASP A 108 28.11 26.38 10.59
C ASP A 108 29.22 25.73 9.75
N GLU A 109 30.45 25.73 10.26
CA GLU A 109 31.62 25.07 9.65
C GLU A 109 31.65 23.55 9.92
N CYS A 110 30.93 23.05 10.93
CA CYS A 110 30.89 21.63 11.28
C CYS A 110 30.28 20.79 10.15
N SER A 111 30.98 19.73 9.75
CA SER A 111 30.62 18.87 8.60
C SER A 111 30.02 17.53 9.01
N SER A 112 30.29 17.09 10.24
CA SER A 112 29.79 15.84 10.82
C SER A 112 29.08 16.08 12.17
N PRO A 113 28.20 15.16 12.60
CA PRO A 113 27.70 15.10 13.98
C PRO A 113 28.81 15.12 15.02
N SER A 114 29.90 14.39 14.78
CA SER A 114 31.04 14.30 15.69
C SER A 114 31.71 15.68 15.89
N ASP A 115 31.91 16.45 14.80
CA ASP A 115 32.47 17.81 14.86
C ASP A 115 31.62 18.73 15.76
N VAL A 116 30.29 18.60 15.65
CA VAL A 116 29.36 19.37 16.48
C VAL A 116 29.49 18.98 17.94
N LEU A 117 29.62 17.69 18.25
CA LEU A 117 29.75 17.22 19.63
C LEU A 117 31.09 17.63 20.25
N ASP A 118 32.19 17.62 19.49
CA ASP A 118 33.47 18.18 19.91
C ASP A 118 33.35 19.67 20.23
N LEU A 119 32.62 20.43 19.39
CA LEU A 119 32.37 21.85 19.68
C LEU A 119 31.53 22.05 20.96
N VAL A 120 30.56 21.17 21.22
CA VAL A 120 29.67 21.23 22.41
C VAL A 120 30.45 20.99 23.70
N THR A 121 31.34 20.00 23.75
CA THR A 121 32.11 19.64 24.97
C THR A 121 33.00 20.80 25.48
N HIS A 122 33.46 21.66 24.58
CA HIS A 122 34.33 22.79 24.90
C HIS A 122 33.58 24.10 25.22
N ASN A 123 32.24 24.10 25.18
CA ASN A 123 31.43 25.31 25.29
C ASN A 123 30.31 25.21 26.32
N ALA A 124 30.10 26.29 27.07
CA ALA A 124 28.96 26.38 28.00
C ALA A 124 27.63 26.24 27.25
N GLN A 125 26.76 25.38 27.76
CA GLN A 125 25.46 25.09 27.19
C GLN A 125 24.45 26.19 27.54
N THR A 126 23.68 26.61 26.54
CA THR A 126 22.54 27.51 26.67
C THR A 126 21.45 26.98 25.75
N TYR A 127 20.18 27.27 26.04
CA TYR A 127 19.06 26.79 25.23
C TYR A 127 19.26 26.97 23.71
N ARG A 128 19.80 28.12 23.26
CA ARG A 128 20.10 28.37 21.84
C ARG A 128 21.21 27.49 21.29
N ARG A 129 22.32 27.34 22.04
CA ARG A 129 23.45 26.52 21.58
C ARG A 129 23.04 25.06 21.47
N VAL A 130 22.27 24.57 22.45
CA VAL A 130 21.76 23.20 22.47
C VAL A 130 20.81 22.95 21.29
N SER A 131 19.80 23.82 21.08
CA SER A 131 18.84 23.64 19.98
C SER A 131 19.53 23.70 18.61
N ASN A 132 20.44 24.66 18.40
CA ASN A 132 21.16 24.80 17.14
C ASN A 132 22.14 23.64 16.91
N SER A 133 22.77 23.12 17.97
CA SER A 133 23.65 21.94 17.85
C SER A 133 22.86 20.70 17.41
N LEU A 134 21.68 20.46 18.01
CA LEU A 134 20.80 19.37 17.58
C LEU A 134 20.32 19.54 16.13
N SER A 135 19.90 20.75 15.75
CA SER A 135 19.51 21.05 14.37
C SER A 135 20.67 20.80 13.40
N ARG A 136 21.90 21.22 13.76
CA ARG A 136 23.08 21.01 12.91
C ARG A 136 23.47 19.54 12.78
N ILE A 137 23.41 18.78 13.87
CA ILE A 137 23.63 17.32 13.86
C ILE A 137 22.61 16.67 12.92
N TRP A 138 21.33 17.04 13.02
CA TRP A 138 20.32 16.52 12.12
C TRP A 138 20.54 16.93 10.66
N GLU A 139 20.88 18.19 10.39
CA GLU A 139 21.14 18.70 9.03
C GLU A 139 22.33 18.03 8.35
N THR A 140 23.42 17.82 9.08
CA THR A 140 24.62 17.11 8.58
C THR A 140 24.28 15.64 8.33
N THR A 141 23.61 14.97 9.27
CA THR A 141 23.18 13.57 9.13
C THR A 141 22.22 13.37 7.94
N LYS A 142 21.30 14.32 7.72
CA LYS A 142 20.29 14.24 6.64
C LYS A 142 20.90 14.26 5.24
N LYS A 143 22.09 14.85 5.06
CA LYS A 143 22.77 14.95 3.77
C LYS A 143 23.61 13.72 3.42
N MET A 144 23.77 12.78 4.35
CA MET A 144 24.61 11.59 4.20
C MET A 144 23.88 10.46 3.45
N SER A 145 24.65 9.57 2.80
CA SER A 145 24.13 8.32 2.25
C SER A 145 23.72 7.35 3.36
N ASP A 146 22.80 6.41 3.09
CA ASP A 146 22.27 5.50 4.11
C ASP A 146 23.38 4.65 4.79
N ASP A 147 24.37 4.18 4.02
CA ASP A 147 25.49 3.40 4.55
C ASP A 147 26.38 4.21 5.49
N TYR A 148 26.69 5.45 5.10
CA TYR A 148 27.51 6.35 5.92
C TYR A 148 26.73 6.84 7.16
N ARG A 149 25.43 7.11 7.01
CA ARG A 149 24.55 7.56 8.08
C ARG A 149 24.48 6.56 9.23
N GLY A 150 24.39 5.25 8.93
CA GLY A 150 24.36 4.22 9.96
C GLY A 150 25.64 4.17 10.80
N TYR A 151 26.80 4.35 10.16
CA TYR A 151 28.09 4.40 10.83
C TYR A 151 28.25 5.67 11.67
N GLU A 152 27.93 6.83 11.11
CA GLU A 152 28.04 8.12 11.81
C GLU A 152 27.13 8.20 13.04
N LEU A 153 25.89 7.70 12.93
CA LEU A 153 24.98 7.65 14.09
C LEU A 153 25.56 6.80 15.22
N LYS A 154 26.24 5.69 14.89
CA LYS A 154 26.90 4.86 15.90
C LYS A 154 28.01 5.63 16.62
N LEU A 155 28.87 6.34 15.88
CA LEU A 155 29.91 7.18 16.46
C LEU A 155 29.31 8.28 17.35
N MET A 156 28.26 8.95 16.87
CA MET A 156 27.54 9.98 17.62
C MET A 156 27.03 9.44 18.96
N PHE A 157 26.41 8.25 19.00
CA PHE A 157 25.91 7.66 20.23
C PHE A 157 27.02 7.19 21.20
N GLU A 158 28.20 6.85 20.69
CA GLU A 158 29.36 6.46 21.50
C GLU A 158 30.17 7.68 22.01
N HIS A 159 29.94 8.86 21.42
CA HIS A 159 30.66 10.09 21.75
C HIS A 159 30.20 10.71 23.07
N GLN A 160 31.14 11.02 23.98
CA GLN A 160 30.84 11.60 25.30
C GLN A 160 30.02 12.89 25.21
N GLY A 161 30.34 13.76 24.25
CA GLY A 161 29.61 15.01 24.02
C GLY A 161 28.12 14.85 23.72
N PHE A 162 27.67 13.66 23.26
CA PHE A 162 26.25 13.41 23.02
C PHE A 162 25.44 13.33 24.31
N GLU A 163 25.98 12.67 25.34
CA GLU A 163 25.35 12.62 26.66
C GLU A 163 25.28 14.03 27.27
N GLU A 164 26.37 14.80 27.18
CA GLU A 164 26.41 16.20 27.62
C GLU A 164 25.36 17.03 26.89
N LEU A 165 25.23 16.88 25.56
CA LEU A 165 24.21 17.59 24.78
C LEU A 165 22.79 17.22 25.23
N CYS A 166 22.50 15.92 25.45
CA CYS A 166 21.21 15.47 25.96
C CYS A 166 20.90 16.02 27.36
N GLN A 167 21.89 16.08 28.27
CA GLN A 167 21.72 16.73 29.58
C GLN A 167 21.44 18.23 29.43
N GLY A 168 22.12 18.89 28.48
CA GLY A 168 21.85 20.27 28.11
C GLY A 168 20.41 20.50 27.67
N VAL A 169 19.86 19.61 26.84
CA VAL A 169 18.45 19.66 26.44
C VAL A 169 17.54 19.52 27.65
N ILE A 170 17.81 18.55 28.54
CA ILE A 170 17.02 18.31 29.75
C ILE A 170 16.96 19.58 30.64
N ILE A 171 18.10 20.24 30.84
CA ILE A 171 18.22 21.42 31.71
C ILE A 171 17.62 22.67 31.07
N GLU A 172 17.87 22.87 29.77
CA GLU A 172 17.54 24.12 29.08
C GLU A 172 16.17 24.08 28.36
N ALA A 173 15.52 22.92 28.23
CA ALA A 173 14.22 22.77 27.58
C ALA A 173 13.15 23.76 28.06
N PRO A 174 12.97 24.02 29.37
CA PRO A 174 11.96 24.99 29.85
C PRO A 174 12.21 26.43 29.39
N LYS A 175 13.44 26.76 28.98
CA LYS A 175 13.84 28.09 28.49
C LYS A 175 13.85 28.20 26.97
N MET A 176 13.65 27.09 26.26
CA MET A 176 13.63 27.07 24.80
C MET A 176 12.42 27.85 24.27
N ARG A 177 12.55 28.42 23.07
CA ARG A 177 11.37 28.93 22.34
C ARG A 177 10.60 27.76 21.76
N THR A 178 9.32 27.95 21.48
CA THR A 178 8.44 26.90 20.91
C THR A 178 9.00 26.31 19.62
N GLU A 179 9.57 27.13 18.75
CA GLU A 179 10.29 26.70 17.55
C GLU A 179 11.50 25.80 17.88
N ASP A 180 12.36 26.26 18.81
CA ASP A 180 13.54 25.52 19.26
C ASP A 180 13.15 24.16 19.87
N MET A 181 12.05 24.09 20.63
CA MET A 181 11.52 22.84 21.20
C MET A 181 11.05 21.87 20.10
N ALA A 182 10.27 22.37 19.13
CA ALA A 182 9.71 21.56 18.04
C ALA A 182 10.81 20.93 17.19
N TYR A 183 11.80 21.72 16.76
CA TYR A 183 12.92 21.22 15.96
C TYR A 183 13.85 20.32 16.78
N SER A 184 14.07 20.60 18.06
CA SER A 184 14.87 19.72 18.93
C SER A 184 14.21 18.34 19.07
N LEU A 185 12.88 18.27 19.24
CA LEU A 185 12.16 17.00 19.30
C LEU A 185 12.25 16.26 17.97
N LEU A 186 12.01 16.96 16.86
CA LEU A 186 12.12 16.37 15.53
C LEU A 186 13.52 15.80 15.28
N ALA A 187 14.57 16.54 15.64
CA ALA A 187 15.96 16.11 15.49
C ALA A 187 16.22 14.83 16.30
N LEU A 188 15.88 14.80 17.60
CA LEU A 188 16.08 13.62 18.45
C LEU A 188 15.36 12.38 17.90
N VAL A 189 14.10 12.54 17.47
CA VAL A 189 13.31 11.44 16.88
C VAL A 189 13.94 10.95 15.57
N ARG A 190 14.35 11.87 14.69
CA ARG A 190 14.95 11.54 13.37
C ARG A 190 16.37 10.96 13.46
N LEU A 191 17.10 11.29 14.51
CA LEU A 191 18.40 10.71 14.86
C LEU A 191 18.27 9.33 15.50
N GLY A 192 17.05 8.88 15.81
CA GLY A 192 16.79 7.55 16.37
C GLY A 192 16.99 7.47 17.88
N VAL A 193 16.96 8.61 18.59
CA VAL A 193 17.00 8.61 20.05
C VAL A 193 15.76 7.88 20.59
N PRO A 194 15.92 6.89 21.50
CA PRO A 194 14.78 6.13 22.00
C PRO A 194 13.70 7.02 22.60
N GLN A 195 12.44 6.81 22.20
CA GLN A 195 11.32 7.65 22.62
C GLN A 195 11.12 7.66 24.14
N ARG A 196 11.47 6.56 24.82
CA ARG A 196 11.40 6.41 26.29
C ARG A 196 12.56 7.07 27.04
N SER A 197 13.54 7.61 26.34
CA SER A 197 14.67 8.29 26.98
C SER A 197 14.21 9.52 27.76
N ARG A 198 14.92 9.84 28.84
CA ARG A 198 14.61 10.99 29.70
C ARG A 198 14.57 12.31 28.92
N VAL A 199 15.50 12.50 27.97
CA VAL A 199 15.56 13.73 27.14
C VAL A 199 14.31 13.90 26.28
N VAL A 200 13.84 12.84 25.62
CA VAL A 200 12.63 12.89 24.79
C VAL A 200 11.38 13.08 25.66
N GLN A 201 11.29 12.36 26.79
CA GLN A 201 10.13 12.47 27.69
C GLN A 201 10.02 13.85 28.35
N ILE A 202 11.14 14.46 28.76
CA ILE A 202 11.14 15.82 29.30
C ILE A 202 10.73 16.81 28.23
N LEU A 203 11.26 16.69 27.02
CA LEU A 203 10.92 17.59 25.93
C LEU A 203 9.44 17.48 25.55
N LEU A 204 8.88 16.27 25.47
CA LEU A 204 7.44 16.06 25.25
C LEU A 204 6.58 16.76 26.31
N ARG A 205 6.97 16.66 27.59
CA ARG A 205 6.24 17.29 28.70
C ARG A 205 6.32 18.81 28.66
N VAL A 206 7.51 19.38 28.44
CA VAL A 206 7.69 20.83 28.32
C VAL A 206 6.90 21.38 27.12
N ILE A 207 6.88 20.64 26.01
CA ILE A 207 6.06 20.99 24.84
C ILE A 207 4.57 20.95 25.19
N GLN A 208 4.12 19.92 25.92
CA GLN A 208 2.72 19.81 26.35
C GLN A 208 2.29 21.00 27.22
N GLU A 209 3.13 21.43 28.18
CA GLU A 209 2.86 22.58 29.05
C GLU A 209 2.83 23.91 28.28
N ASN A 210 3.62 24.03 27.20
CA ASN A 210 3.73 25.25 26.41
C ASN A 210 2.92 25.24 25.10
N LEU A 211 2.10 24.20 24.86
CA LEU A 211 1.48 23.95 23.56
C LEU A 211 0.65 25.14 23.04
N ASN A 212 -0.02 25.86 23.93
CA ASN A 212 -0.83 27.05 23.60
C ASN A 212 -0.02 28.18 22.96
N HIS A 213 1.28 28.28 23.24
CA HIS A 213 2.16 29.33 22.70
C HIS A 213 2.81 28.97 21.35
N PHE A 214 2.61 27.75 20.84
CA PHE A 214 3.18 27.34 19.56
C PHE A 214 2.51 28.06 18.39
N ASP A 215 3.32 28.59 17.48
CA ASP A 215 2.83 29.18 16.24
C ASP A 215 2.53 28.11 15.18
N GLU A 216 1.92 28.53 14.07
CA GLU A 216 1.49 27.66 12.97
C GLU A 216 2.64 26.75 12.45
N ARG A 217 3.85 27.33 12.33
CA ARG A 217 5.04 26.61 11.84
C ARG A 217 5.53 25.59 12.86
N SER A 218 5.64 25.94 14.13
CA SER A 218 6.12 25.03 15.17
C SER A 218 5.14 23.88 15.41
N LEU A 219 3.83 24.13 15.31
CA LEU A 219 2.80 23.06 15.38
C LEU A 219 2.95 22.07 14.22
N SER A 220 3.24 22.54 13.01
CA SER A 220 3.49 21.68 11.84
C SER A 220 4.72 20.79 12.03
N VAL A 221 5.82 21.35 12.54
CA VAL A 221 7.04 20.60 12.87
C VAL A 221 6.78 19.57 13.97
N LEU A 222 6.04 19.96 15.01
CA LEU A 222 5.66 19.08 16.11
C LEU A 222 4.79 17.91 15.62
N ALA A 223 3.77 18.19 14.81
CA ALA A 223 2.92 17.16 14.21
C ALA A 223 3.75 16.13 13.44
N GLY A 224 4.68 16.60 12.61
CA GLY A 224 5.58 15.74 11.84
C GLY A 224 6.55 14.94 12.70
N ALA A 225 6.93 15.43 13.88
CA ALA A 225 7.73 14.66 14.85
C ALA A 225 6.89 13.55 15.51
N LEU A 226 5.67 13.86 15.96
CA LEU A 226 4.77 12.92 16.62
C LEU A 226 4.27 11.81 15.70
N GLU A 227 4.18 12.07 14.39
CA GLU A 227 3.84 11.08 13.36
C GLU A 227 4.86 9.93 13.29
N LEU A 228 6.12 10.19 13.66
CA LEU A 228 7.22 9.22 13.63
C LEU A 228 7.35 8.43 14.95
N MET A 229 6.49 8.71 15.93
CA MET A 229 6.58 8.15 17.27
C MET A 229 5.49 7.10 17.51
N ASP A 230 5.81 6.10 18.33
CA ASP A 230 4.86 5.10 18.77
C ASP A 230 3.80 5.73 19.69
N PRO A 231 2.58 5.16 19.75
CA PRO A 231 1.47 5.70 20.55
C PRO A 231 1.70 5.44 22.05
N LEU A 232 2.63 6.17 22.65
CA LEU A 232 2.89 6.21 24.09
C LEU A 232 2.03 7.29 24.77
N GLN A 233 1.79 7.16 26.07
CA GLN A 233 0.90 8.05 26.83
C GLN A 233 1.16 9.55 26.58
N ASN A 234 2.41 10.01 26.66
CA ASN A 234 2.76 11.42 26.45
C ASN A 234 2.65 11.86 24.98
N VAL A 235 2.89 10.94 24.04
CA VAL A 235 2.73 11.20 22.60
C VAL A 235 1.25 11.34 22.25
N GLU A 236 0.41 10.45 22.76
CA GLU A 236 -1.04 10.49 22.55
C GLU A 236 -1.68 11.69 23.25
N ALA A 237 -1.28 12.01 24.48
CA ALA A 237 -1.72 13.23 25.16
C ALA A 237 -1.36 14.49 24.36
N LEU A 238 -0.16 14.54 23.79
CA LEU A 238 0.26 15.68 22.99
C LEU A 238 -0.44 15.73 21.62
N LYS A 239 -0.68 14.59 20.97
CA LYS A 239 -1.53 14.52 19.76
C LYS A 239 -2.95 15.02 20.07
N GLN A 240 -3.53 14.65 21.20
CA GLN A 240 -4.85 15.14 21.63
C GLN A 240 -4.84 16.64 21.92
N GLY A 241 -3.85 17.15 22.65
CA GLY A 241 -3.70 18.59 22.88
C GLY A 241 -3.52 19.37 21.58
N LEU A 242 -2.75 18.82 20.64
CA LEU A 242 -2.52 19.40 19.32
C LEU A 242 -3.83 19.45 18.52
N ARG A 243 -4.64 18.38 18.56
CA ARG A 243 -5.97 18.34 17.95
C ARG A 243 -6.87 19.44 18.50
N LEU A 244 -7.03 19.52 19.82
CA LEU A 244 -7.90 20.51 20.46
C LEU A 244 -7.48 21.95 20.15
N LYS A 245 -6.18 22.23 20.18
CA LYS A 245 -5.67 23.56 19.83
C LYS A 245 -5.98 23.90 18.37
N LEU A 246 -5.65 23.00 17.46
CA LEU A 246 -5.82 23.22 16.02
C LEU A 246 -7.30 23.26 15.62
N GLU A 247 -8.18 22.54 16.31
CA GLU A 247 -9.64 22.57 16.13
C GLU A 247 -10.24 23.95 16.39
N ASN A 248 -9.77 24.63 17.43
CA ASN A 248 -10.22 25.99 17.77
C ASN A 248 -9.64 27.03 16.82
N ASP A 249 -8.44 26.78 16.28
CA ASP A 249 -7.66 27.75 15.50
C ASP A 249 -7.66 27.48 13.97
N ILE A 250 -8.53 26.62 13.44
CA ILE A 250 -8.55 26.25 11.99
C ILE A 250 -8.64 27.49 11.09
N SER A 251 -9.43 28.50 11.51
CA SER A 251 -9.61 29.74 10.76
C SER A 251 -8.29 30.52 10.60
N LEU A 252 -7.38 30.40 11.57
CA LEU A 252 -6.09 31.10 11.62
C LEU A 252 -5.01 30.47 10.76
N ILE A 253 -5.19 29.23 10.30
CA ILE A 253 -4.24 28.54 9.42
C ILE A 253 -4.14 29.30 8.09
N LYS A 254 -2.97 29.82 7.74
CA LYS A 254 -2.78 30.59 6.50
C LYS A 254 -2.06 29.81 5.42
N ASN A 255 -1.36 28.74 5.79
CA ASN A 255 -0.48 28.00 4.89
C ASN A 255 -0.95 26.54 4.71
N ILE A 256 -0.61 25.95 3.56
CA ILE A 256 -1.02 24.59 3.22
C ILE A 256 -0.28 23.53 4.06
N LEU A 257 1.02 23.72 4.33
CA LEU A 257 1.80 22.73 5.10
C LEU A 257 1.28 22.52 6.53
N PRO A 258 0.93 23.59 7.28
CA PRO A 258 0.32 23.43 8.58
C PRO A 258 -1.07 22.79 8.49
N LEU A 259 -1.90 23.18 7.51
CA LEU A 259 -3.20 22.54 7.26
C LEU A 259 -3.07 21.02 7.05
N GLN A 260 -2.16 20.59 6.19
CA GLN A 260 -1.89 19.17 5.95
C GLN A 260 -1.43 18.45 7.22
N SER A 261 -0.59 19.11 8.01
CA SER A 261 -0.09 18.57 9.27
C SER A 261 -1.19 18.45 10.33
N VAL A 262 -2.14 19.39 10.36
CA VAL A 262 -3.36 19.29 11.18
C VAL A 262 -4.15 18.06 10.78
N MET A 263 -4.45 17.90 9.48
CA MET A 263 -5.24 16.76 8.98
C MET A 263 -4.60 15.42 9.36
N ARG A 264 -3.27 15.29 9.25
CA ARG A 264 -2.55 14.08 9.66
C ARG A 264 -2.57 13.85 11.17
N ALA A 265 -2.36 14.90 11.97
CA ALA A 265 -2.36 14.79 13.44
C ALA A 265 -3.74 14.41 14.00
N VAL A 266 -4.79 14.96 13.40
CA VAL A 266 -6.20 14.69 13.70
C VAL A 266 -6.54 13.22 13.43
N GLY A 267 -6.13 12.69 12.26
CA GLY A 267 -6.28 11.27 11.94
C GLY A 267 -7.73 10.82 11.77
N LYS A 268 -7.94 9.49 11.65
CA LYS A 268 -9.23 8.91 11.26
C LYS A 268 -10.36 9.10 12.28
N GLU A 269 -10.01 9.11 13.56
CA GLU A 269 -10.95 9.11 14.71
C GLU A 269 -11.60 10.48 14.99
N SER A 270 -11.38 11.46 14.13
CA SER A 270 -11.90 12.80 14.35
C SER A 270 -13.37 12.93 14.02
N SER A 271 -14.03 13.89 14.66
CA SER A 271 -15.44 14.18 14.40
C SER A 271 -15.68 14.63 12.95
N ASP A 272 -16.85 14.30 12.41
CA ASP A 272 -17.25 14.70 11.06
C ASP A 272 -17.38 16.23 10.92
N GLU A 273 -17.69 16.93 12.01
CA GLU A 273 -17.70 18.39 12.03
C GLU A 273 -16.30 18.96 11.77
N LEU A 274 -15.28 18.43 12.43
CA LEU A 274 -13.90 18.85 12.21
C LEU A 274 -13.44 18.54 10.79
N LYS A 275 -13.73 17.32 10.29
CA LYS A 275 -13.42 16.93 8.92
C LYS A 275 -14.01 17.91 7.90
N ARG A 276 -15.27 18.34 8.09
CA ARG A 276 -15.93 19.34 7.24
C ARG A 276 -15.31 20.74 7.35
N LYS A 277 -14.91 21.18 8.56
CA LYS A 277 -14.21 22.47 8.74
C LYS A 277 -12.87 22.49 8.01
N LEU A 278 -12.10 21.40 8.11
CA LEU A 278 -10.81 21.25 7.43
C LEU A 278 -10.99 21.14 5.91
N GLU A 279 -12.00 20.40 5.45
CA GLU A 279 -12.36 20.33 4.03
C GLU A 279 -12.66 21.71 3.45
N LYS A 280 -13.55 22.48 4.11
CA LYS A 280 -13.89 23.84 3.67
C LYS A 280 -12.67 24.76 3.63
N LYS A 281 -11.78 24.63 4.63
CA LYS A 281 -10.53 25.39 4.67
C LYS A 281 -9.59 25.01 3.52
N ALA A 282 -9.41 23.72 3.26
CA ALA A 282 -8.59 23.22 2.16
C ALA A 282 -9.13 23.67 0.79
N LEU A 283 -10.46 23.62 0.60
CA LEU A 283 -11.10 24.12 -0.63
C LEU A 283 -10.88 25.61 -0.83
N GLY A 284 -10.96 26.41 0.24
CA GLY A 284 -10.64 27.84 0.18
C GLY A 284 -9.19 28.16 -0.20
N MET A 285 -8.28 27.18 -0.09
CA MET A 285 -6.85 27.32 -0.42
C MET A 285 -6.45 26.53 -1.67
N ALA A 286 -7.41 25.93 -2.37
CA ALA A 286 -7.16 24.99 -3.46
C ALA A 286 -6.41 25.62 -4.64
N ASN A 287 -6.64 26.91 -4.91
CA ASN A 287 -5.96 27.64 -5.99
C ASN A 287 -4.44 27.76 -5.77
N ASP A 288 -3.98 27.69 -4.52
CA ASP A 288 -2.57 27.81 -4.15
C ASP A 288 -1.85 26.44 -4.13
N PHE A 289 -2.52 25.36 -4.55
CA PHE A 289 -1.94 24.03 -4.55
C PHE A 289 -0.86 23.91 -5.64
N THR A 290 0.39 23.81 -5.19
CA THR A 290 1.51 23.31 -6.00
C THR A 290 1.42 21.79 -6.15
N LEU A 291 2.16 21.20 -7.10
CA LEU A 291 2.22 19.74 -7.26
C LEU A 291 2.61 19.00 -5.95
N PRO A 292 3.68 19.40 -5.23
CA PRO A 292 3.98 18.78 -3.94
C PRO A 292 2.83 18.91 -2.94
N ASN A 293 2.17 20.07 -2.90
CA ASN A 293 1.05 20.30 -2.00
C ASN A 293 -0.15 19.40 -2.34
N ALA A 294 -0.47 19.19 -3.62
CA ALA A 294 -1.54 18.29 -4.05
C ALA A 294 -1.25 16.83 -3.64
N GLN A 295 -0.01 16.34 -3.85
CA GLN A 295 0.40 14.99 -3.45
C GLN A 295 0.31 14.79 -1.93
N TYR A 296 0.83 15.75 -1.16
CA TYR A 296 0.78 15.68 0.30
C TYR A 296 -0.63 15.87 0.84
N MET A 297 -1.49 16.67 0.18
CA MET A 297 -2.88 16.83 0.57
C MET A 297 -3.64 15.52 0.38
N LEU A 298 -3.45 14.83 -0.75
CA LEU A 298 -4.02 13.50 -0.99
C LEU A 298 -3.64 12.49 0.11
N ALA A 299 -2.34 12.42 0.44
CA ALA A 299 -1.87 11.56 1.54
C ALA A 299 -2.45 11.97 2.91
N SER A 300 -2.58 13.27 3.16
CA SER A 300 -3.13 13.79 4.42
C SER A 300 -4.62 13.48 4.56
N MET A 301 -5.38 13.56 3.46
CA MET A 301 -6.77 13.12 3.40
C MET A 301 -6.91 11.62 3.69
N ALA A 302 -6.02 10.78 3.12
CA ALA A 302 -6.02 9.34 3.37
C ALA A 302 -5.76 9.00 4.85
N ILE A 303 -4.80 9.67 5.49
CA ILE A 303 -4.50 9.50 6.92
C ILE A 303 -5.68 9.96 7.79
N MET A 304 -6.35 11.05 7.42
CA MET A 304 -7.54 11.54 8.13
C MET A 304 -8.81 10.73 7.83
N GLY A 305 -8.81 9.91 6.76
CA GLY A 305 -10.02 9.28 6.25
C GLY A 305 -11.05 10.28 5.73
N LEU A 306 -10.62 11.41 5.16
CA LEU A 306 -11.49 12.41 4.54
C LEU A 306 -11.65 12.11 3.04
N ASN A 307 -12.83 11.63 2.65
CA ASN A 307 -13.16 11.36 1.26
C ASN A 307 -13.91 12.55 0.61
N SER A 308 -13.20 13.66 0.38
CA SER A 308 -13.75 14.85 -0.26
C SER A 308 -13.56 14.79 -1.77
N ARG A 309 -14.65 14.52 -2.52
CA ARG A 309 -14.59 14.42 -3.99
C ARG A 309 -14.00 15.68 -4.66
N PRO A 310 -14.39 16.92 -4.31
CA PRO A 310 -13.84 18.10 -4.97
C PRO A 310 -12.34 18.28 -4.73
N LEU A 311 -11.84 18.02 -3.50
CA LEU A 311 -10.40 18.07 -3.22
C LEU A 311 -9.64 16.95 -3.93
N LEU A 312 -10.23 15.76 -4.00
CA LEU A 312 -9.66 14.63 -4.73
C LEU A 312 -9.50 14.96 -6.20
N GLU A 313 -10.53 15.52 -6.84
CA GLU A 313 -10.49 15.94 -8.24
C GLU A 313 -9.41 17.02 -8.48
N ILE A 314 -9.35 18.05 -7.63
CA ILE A 314 -8.35 19.11 -7.73
C ILE A 314 -6.93 18.54 -7.58
N CYS A 315 -6.70 17.70 -6.57
CA CYS A 315 -5.39 17.10 -6.34
C CYS A 315 -4.98 16.17 -7.48
N CYS A 316 -5.90 15.31 -7.93
CA CYS A 316 -5.64 14.36 -9.01
C CYS A 316 -5.36 15.07 -10.32
N LYS A 317 -6.15 16.08 -10.69
CA LYS A 317 -5.92 16.90 -11.89
C LYS A 317 -4.54 17.58 -11.86
N LYS A 318 -4.15 18.15 -10.71
CA LYS A 318 -2.83 18.78 -10.57
C LYS A 318 -1.68 17.79 -10.73
N ILE A 319 -1.86 16.57 -10.21
CA ILE A 319 -0.87 15.50 -10.35
C ILE A 319 -0.80 15.04 -11.81
N GLU A 320 -1.96 14.82 -12.44
CA GLU A 320 -2.13 14.41 -13.84
C GLU A 320 -1.40 15.35 -14.80
N GLU A 321 -1.64 16.66 -14.70
CA GLU A 321 -1.01 17.70 -15.53
C GLU A 321 0.52 17.74 -15.39
N ASN A 322 1.08 17.18 -14.31
CA ASN A 322 2.50 17.25 -13.99
C ASN A 322 3.09 15.86 -13.69
N VAL A 323 2.56 14.78 -14.28
CA VAL A 323 3.03 13.41 -14.03
C VAL A 323 4.50 13.23 -14.42
N GLN A 324 4.93 13.93 -15.48
CA GLN A 324 6.29 13.87 -15.97
C GLN A 324 7.30 14.32 -14.90
N GLY A 325 8.28 13.47 -14.60
CA GLY A 325 9.32 13.76 -13.62
C GLY A 325 8.93 13.47 -12.16
N ILE A 326 7.72 12.96 -11.89
CA ILE A 326 7.37 12.53 -10.53
C ILE A 326 8.21 11.28 -10.18
N PRO A 327 8.95 11.29 -9.04
CA PRO A 327 9.77 10.15 -8.65
C PRO A 327 8.93 9.00 -8.09
N PHE A 328 9.49 7.78 -8.11
CA PHE A 328 8.87 6.54 -7.61
C PHE A 328 8.10 6.69 -6.29
N SER A 329 8.75 7.29 -5.28
CA SER A 329 8.19 7.40 -3.93
C SER A 329 6.91 8.22 -3.89
N ARG A 330 6.76 9.18 -4.81
CA ARG A 330 5.58 10.05 -4.92
C ARG A 330 4.46 9.37 -5.67
N LEU A 331 4.74 8.69 -6.78
CA LEU A 331 3.74 7.88 -7.48
C LEU A 331 3.15 6.80 -6.55
N MET A 332 4.03 6.10 -5.83
CA MET A 332 3.64 5.09 -4.84
C MET A 332 2.75 5.68 -3.74
N MET A 333 3.11 6.86 -3.22
CA MET A 333 2.30 7.59 -2.23
C MET A 333 0.92 7.94 -2.78
N THR A 334 0.85 8.45 -4.02
CA THR A 334 -0.41 8.81 -4.68
C THR A 334 -1.33 7.60 -4.83
N LEU A 335 -0.85 6.49 -5.39
CA LEU A 335 -1.66 5.29 -5.62
C LEU A 335 -2.16 4.67 -4.31
N LYS A 336 -1.31 4.62 -3.27
CA LYS A 336 -1.73 4.15 -1.94
C LYS A 336 -2.77 5.05 -1.29
N ALA A 337 -2.62 6.37 -1.42
CA ALA A 337 -3.61 7.30 -0.90
C ALA A 337 -4.97 7.16 -1.63
N CYS A 338 -4.95 6.94 -2.96
CA CYS A 338 -6.15 6.58 -3.72
C CYS A 338 -6.79 5.28 -3.19
N GLN A 339 -5.98 4.26 -2.90
CA GLN A 339 -6.47 3.00 -2.35
C GLN A 339 -7.13 3.19 -0.96
N ASP A 340 -6.44 3.89 -0.05
CA ASP A 340 -6.90 4.15 1.32
C ASP A 340 -8.18 5.00 1.36
N LEU A 341 -8.37 5.88 0.37
CA LEU A 341 -9.57 6.70 0.20
C LEU A 341 -10.66 6.00 -0.61
N HIS A 342 -10.42 4.80 -1.11
CA HIS A 342 -11.29 4.10 -2.06
C HIS A 342 -11.68 4.97 -3.27
N TYR A 343 -10.77 5.83 -3.70
CA TYR A 343 -10.96 6.77 -4.79
C TYR A 343 -10.17 6.31 -6.02
N ARG A 344 -10.84 6.23 -7.17
CA ARG A 344 -10.25 5.83 -8.44
C ARG A 344 -10.59 6.89 -9.48
N ASN A 345 -9.58 7.36 -10.19
CA ASN A 345 -9.71 8.34 -11.26
C ASN A 345 -9.00 7.78 -12.49
N TYR A 346 -9.73 7.51 -13.56
CA TYR A 346 -9.19 6.82 -14.73
C TYR A 346 -8.09 7.66 -15.40
N SER A 347 -8.33 8.96 -15.60
CA SER A 347 -7.38 9.87 -16.24
C SER A 347 -6.04 9.93 -15.52
N LEU A 348 -6.06 10.03 -14.19
CA LEU A 348 -4.85 10.01 -13.36
C LEU A 348 -4.12 8.66 -13.47
N LEU A 349 -4.83 7.54 -13.34
CA LEU A 349 -4.22 6.20 -13.36
C LEU A 349 -3.61 5.90 -14.73
N SER A 350 -4.31 6.24 -15.81
CA SER A 350 -3.81 6.15 -17.19
C SER A 350 -2.59 7.03 -17.41
N SER A 351 -2.63 8.29 -16.98
CA SER A 351 -1.48 9.20 -17.11
C SER A 351 -0.23 8.69 -16.39
N ILE A 352 -0.39 8.13 -15.18
CA ILE A 352 0.72 7.50 -14.44
C ILE A 352 1.23 6.27 -15.20
N ALA A 353 0.34 5.39 -15.67
CA ALA A 353 0.72 4.18 -16.39
C ALA A 353 1.43 4.49 -17.72
N GLU A 354 0.96 5.46 -18.48
CA GLU A 354 1.56 5.92 -19.74
C GLU A 354 2.94 6.54 -19.51
N TYR A 355 3.08 7.40 -18.50
CA TYR A 355 4.38 7.95 -18.12
C TYR A 355 5.36 6.83 -17.75
N MET A 356 4.92 5.85 -16.96
CA MET A 356 5.75 4.70 -16.63
C MET A 356 6.09 3.85 -17.84
N ALA A 357 5.16 3.64 -18.76
CA ALA A 357 5.38 2.84 -19.97
C ALA A 357 6.37 3.55 -20.91
N THR A 358 6.25 4.87 -21.09
CA THR A 358 7.17 5.67 -21.91
C THR A 358 8.56 5.75 -21.29
N SER A 359 8.66 5.88 -19.97
CA SER A 359 9.93 5.92 -19.24
C SER A 359 10.38 4.56 -18.70
N CYS A 360 9.82 3.44 -19.17
CA CYS A 360 9.96 2.11 -18.57
C CYS A 360 11.43 1.71 -18.35
N ALA A 361 12.31 2.03 -19.30
CA ALA A 361 13.75 1.76 -19.23
C ALA A 361 14.47 2.41 -18.03
N MET A 362 13.95 3.53 -17.51
CA MET A 362 14.53 4.25 -16.37
C MET A 362 14.18 3.62 -15.01
N TRP A 363 13.17 2.74 -14.97
CA TRP A 363 12.68 2.14 -13.73
C TRP A 363 13.30 0.76 -13.49
N LYS A 364 13.70 0.51 -12.24
CA LYS A 364 14.11 -0.84 -11.82
C LYS A 364 12.90 -1.78 -11.86
N SER A 365 13.09 -3.06 -12.21
CA SER A 365 11.99 -4.04 -12.28
C SER A 365 11.17 -4.09 -10.99
N LYS A 366 11.84 -4.05 -9.83
CA LYS A 366 11.17 -4.00 -8.52
C LYS A 366 10.24 -2.78 -8.35
N GLN A 367 10.58 -1.63 -8.92
CA GLN A 367 9.74 -0.44 -8.85
C GLN A 367 8.49 -0.61 -9.72
N VAL A 368 8.65 -1.13 -10.94
CA VAL A 368 7.53 -1.43 -11.84
C VAL A 368 6.57 -2.43 -11.19
N ILE A 369 7.10 -3.54 -10.65
CA ILE A 369 6.30 -4.56 -9.94
C ILE A 369 5.51 -3.96 -8.79
N LEU A 370 6.14 -3.12 -7.95
CA LEU A 370 5.45 -2.51 -6.81
C LEU A 370 4.30 -1.60 -7.26
N LEU A 371 4.47 -0.83 -8.33
CA LEU A 371 3.41 0.03 -8.86
C LEU A 371 2.30 -0.77 -9.56
N LEU A 372 2.65 -1.81 -10.31
CA LEU A 372 1.70 -2.77 -10.88
C LEU A 372 0.83 -3.44 -9.80
N LEU A 373 1.42 -3.77 -8.64
CA LEU A 373 0.66 -4.27 -7.49
C LEU A 373 -0.34 -3.23 -6.94
N GLU A 374 -0.01 -1.94 -6.96
CA GLU A 374 -0.96 -0.90 -6.55
C GLU A 374 -2.07 -0.71 -7.60
N PHE A 375 -1.75 -0.76 -8.89
CA PHE A 375 -2.76 -0.77 -9.96
C PHE A 375 -3.71 -1.96 -9.83
N GLU A 376 -3.20 -3.16 -9.56
CA GLU A 376 -4.02 -4.36 -9.34
C GLU A 376 -5.00 -4.18 -8.18
N LYS A 377 -4.58 -3.58 -7.06
CA LYS A 377 -5.47 -3.29 -5.92
C LYS A 377 -6.53 -2.23 -6.24
N LEU A 378 -6.23 -1.30 -7.13
CA LEU A 378 -7.19 -0.33 -7.65
C LEU A 378 -8.07 -0.91 -8.76
N HIS A 379 -7.85 -2.18 -9.11
CA HIS A 379 -8.45 -2.89 -10.24
C HIS A 379 -8.17 -2.21 -11.58
N PHE A 380 -7.10 -1.44 -11.71
CA PHE A 380 -6.75 -0.76 -12.96
C PHE A 380 -5.82 -1.64 -13.80
N HIS A 381 -6.06 -1.69 -15.11
CA HIS A 381 -5.32 -2.52 -16.06
C HIS A 381 -4.42 -1.65 -16.96
N PRO A 382 -3.12 -1.50 -16.64
CA PRO A 382 -2.20 -0.67 -17.41
C PRO A 382 -1.57 -1.46 -18.57
N THR A 383 -2.33 -1.72 -19.64
CA THR A 383 -1.95 -2.62 -20.75
C THR A 383 -0.55 -2.35 -21.31
N THR A 384 -0.28 -1.13 -21.81
CA THR A 384 1.00 -0.78 -22.44
C THR A 384 2.22 -0.92 -21.50
N LEU A 385 2.02 -0.69 -20.19
CA LEU A 385 3.07 -0.89 -19.21
C LEU A 385 3.32 -2.39 -18.98
N MET A 386 2.26 -3.20 -18.94
CA MET A 386 2.36 -4.65 -18.77
C MET A 386 2.99 -5.31 -20.01
N ASP A 387 2.67 -4.88 -21.23
CA ASP A 387 3.30 -5.39 -22.45
C ASP A 387 4.82 -5.19 -22.41
N LYS A 388 5.25 -3.94 -22.21
CA LYS A 388 6.68 -3.57 -22.11
C LYS A 388 7.39 -4.27 -20.96
N PHE A 389 6.68 -4.52 -19.86
CA PHE A 389 7.27 -5.22 -18.73
C PHE A 389 7.36 -6.73 -18.96
N ALA A 390 6.44 -7.32 -19.72
CA ALA A 390 6.49 -8.72 -20.13
C ALA A 390 7.72 -8.99 -21.01
N GLU A 391 7.99 -8.13 -21.99
CA GLU A 391 9.21 -8.19 -22.82
C GLU A 391 10.49 -8.21 -21.95
N ARG A 392 10.53 -7.37 -20.91
CA ARG A 392 11.68 -7.33 -19.98
C ARG A 392 11.81 -8.60 -19.15
N VAL A 393 10.69 -9.19 -18.73
CA VAL A 393 10.68 -10.44 -17.98
C VAL A 393 11.17 -11.59 -18.86
N ILE A 394 10.75 -11.64 -20.12
CA ILE A 394 11.20 -12.64 -21.11
C ILE A 394 12.71 -12.54 -21.35
N GLN A 395 13.25 -11.32 -21.46
CA GLN A 395 14.68 -11.10 -21.71
C GLN A 395 15.59 -11.54 -20.56
N ASN A 396 15.12 -11.52 -19.30
CA ASN A 396 15.95 -11.85 -18.14
C ASN A 396 15.11 -12.40 -16.97
N PRO A 397 14.55 -13.61 -17.08
CA PRO A 397 13.71 -14.21 -16.04
C PRO A 397 14.52 -14.54 -14.77
N ASP A 398 15.79 -14.92 -14.91
CA ASP A 398 16.66 -15.36 -13.80
C ASP A 398 17.04 -14.21 -12.84
N ALA A 399 16.87 -12.96 -13.25
CA ALA A 399 17.10 -11.80 -12.38
C ALA A 399 16.00 -11.59 -11.33
N LEU A 400 14.87 -12.31 -11.43
CA LEU A 400 13.71 -12.13 -10.58
C LEU A 400 13.85 -12.93 -9.28
N THR A 401 13.54 -12.29 -8.15
CA THR A 401 13.40 -13.03 -6.88
C THR A 401 12.07 -13.79 -6.84
N LEU A 402 11.96 -14.82 -5.99
CA LEU A 402 10.69 -15.52 -5.76
C LEU A 402 9.51 -14.57 -5.45
N LYS A 403 9.76 -13.48 -4.70
CA LYS A 403 8.73 -12.48 -4.40
C LYS A 403 8.31 -11.70 -5.64
N ASP A 404 9.25 -11.39 -6.52
CA ASP A 404 8.99 -10.70 -7.78
C ASP A 404 8.15 -11.60 -8.69
N ILE A 405 8.55 -12.87 -8.85
CA ILE A 405 7.83 -13.89 -9.64
C ILE A 405 6.37 -14.02 -9.18
N LEU A 406 6.14 -14.21 -7.87
CA LEU A 406 4.78 -14.32 -7.33
C LEU A 406 3.95 -13.04 -7.51
N SER A 407 4.60 -11.87 -7.48
CA SER A 407 3.94 -10.59 -7.69
C SER A 407 3.55 -10.39 -9.16
N ILE A 408 4.43 -10.78 -10.09
CA ILE A 408 4.18 -10.76 -11.54
C ILE A 408 3.01 -11.70 -11.86
N LEU A 409 3.12 -12.97 -11.45
CA LEU A 409 2.04 -13.95 -11.61
C LEU A 409 0.71 -13.43 -11.07
N LYS A 410 0.71 -12.83 -9.87
CA LYS A 410 -0.49 -12.23 -9.29
C LYS A 410 -1.07 -11.15 -10.20
N VAL A 411 -0.28 -10.16 -10.61
CA VAL A 411 -0.80 -9.02 -11.38
C VAL A 411 -1.35 -9.49 -12.73
N TYR A 412 -0.57 -10.26 -13.49
CA TYR A 412 -0.94 -10.71 -14.83
C TYR A 412 -2.18 -11.61 -14.80
N SER A 413 -2.26 -12.52 -13.83
CA SER A 413 -3.44 -13.38 -13.66
C SER A 413 -4.67 -12.60 -13.17
N GLN A 414 -4.55 -11.75 -12.15
CA GLN A 414 -5.70 -11.05 -11.56
C GLN A 414 -6.28 -9.98 -12.48
N LEU A 415 -5.43 -9.31 -13.27
CA LEU A 415 -5.87 -8.35 -14.29
C LEU A 415 -6.20 -9.02 -15.63
N ASN A 416 -6.05 -10.36 -15.72
CA ASN A 416 -6.30 -11.13 -16.93
C ASN A 416 -5.66 -10.50 -18.17
N HIS A 417 -4.38 -10.15 -18.06
CA HIS A 417 -3.70 -9.47 -19.16
C HIS A 417 -3.42 -10.45 -20.29
N ASP A 418 -3.85 -10.07 -21.50
CA ASP A 418 -3.54 -10.81 -22.71
C ASP A 418 -2.08 -10.55 -23.11
N LEU A 419 -1.31 -11.63 -23.19
CA LEU A 419 0.10 -11.60 -23.57
C LEU A 419 0.30 -11.77 -25.09
N GLY A 420 -0.77 -12.03 -25.85
CA GLY A 420 -0.72 -12.27 -27.29
C GLY A 420 0.34 -13.30 -27.67
N ASP A 421 1.15 -12.98 -28.68
CA ASP A 421 2.21 -13.84 -29.20
C ASP A 421 3.31 -14.15 -28.16
N HIS A 422 3.48 -13.30 -27.15
CA HIS A 422 4.48 -13.49 -26.10
C HIS A 422 4.04 -14.46 -24.99
N LYS A 423 2.79 -14.98 -25.03
CA LYS A 423 2.21 -15.82 -23.97
C LYS A 423 3.10 -17.02 -23.63
N SER A 424 3.55 -17.78 -24.64
CA SER A 424 4.38 -18.98 -24.41
C SER A 424 5.72 -18.61 -23.77
N GLU A 425 6.49 -17.72 -24.39
CA GLU A 425 7.84 -17.35 -23.93
C GLU A 425 7.81 -16.77 -22.50
N PHE A 426 6.82 -15.95 -22.19
CA PHE A 426 6.63 -15.39 -20.86
C PHE A 426 6.33 -16.46 -19.81
N LEU A 427 5.37 -17.34 -20.09
CA LEU A 427 4.94 -18.39 -19.17
C LEU A 427 6.03 -19.44 -18.98
N ASP A 428 6.76 -19.80 -20.02
CA ASP A 428 7.88 -20.74 -19.98
C ASP A 428 9.03 -20.16 -19.14
N GLY A 429 9.41 -18.89 -19.37
CA GLY A 429 10.44 -18.21 -18.58
C GLY A 429 10.08 -18.09 -17.10
N ILE A 430 8.83 -17.74 -16.78
CA ILE A 430 8.35 -17.69 -15.39
C ILE A 430 8.29 -19.09 -14.77
N THR A 431 7.87 -20.10 -15.52
CA THR A 431 7.83 -21.49 -15.05
C THR A 431 9.22 -21.98 -14.69
N HIS A 432 10.20 -21.76 -15.57
CA HIS A 432 11.59 -22.10 -15.31
C HIS A 432 12.11 -21.43 -14.03
N ALA A 433 11.78 -20.14 -13.85
CA ALA A 433 12.16 -19.42 -12.65
C ALA A 433 11.48 -19.97 -11.37
N VAL A 434 10.21 -20.42 -11.44
CA VAL A 434 9.53 -21.10 -10.33
C VAL A 434 10.19 -22.44 -10.01
N GLU A 435 10.52 -23.23 -11.04
CA GLU A 435 11.17 -24.53 -10.92
C GLU A 435 12.55 -24.42 -10.27
N ALA A 436 13.32 -23.38 -10.58
CA ALA A 436 14.60 -23.10 -9.92
C ALA A 436 14.49 -22.89 -8.40
N TYR A 437 13.31 -22.51 -7.90
CA TYR A 437 13.04 -22.34 -6.47
C TYR A 437 12.29 -23.53 -5.82
N LEU A 438 11.93 -24.56 -6.58
CA LEU A 438 10.95 -25.58 -6.17
C LEU A 438 11.31 -26.29 -4.86
N ASP A 439 12.59 -26.65 -4.67
CA ASP A 439 13.08 -27.35 -3.47
C ASP A 439 12.99 -26.52 -2.18
N ARG A 440 13.02 -25.18 -2.32
CA ARG A 440 13.02 -24.23 -1.18
C ARG A 440 11.66 -23.56 -1.00
N LEU A 441 10.70 -23.88 -1.85
CA LEU A 441 9.43 -23.20 -1.94
C LEU A 441 8.49 -23.70 -0.83
N HIS A 442 8.04 -22.78 0.02
CA HIS A 442 7.03 -23.11 1.02
C HIS A 442 5.72 -23.51 0.33
N PRO A 443 4.98 -24.54 0.78
CA PRO A 443 3.74 -25.00 0.16
C PRO A 443 2.74 -23.86 -0.13
N ASP A 444 2.51 -22.94 0.80
CA ASP A 444 1.64 -21.75 0.61
C ASP A 444 2.02 -20.91 -0.63
N ASN A 445 3.30 -20.79 -0.94
CA ASN A 445 3.77 -20.03 -2.10
C ASN A 445 3.69 -20.85 -3.39
N LEU A 446 3.88 -22.16 -3.31
CA LEU A 446 3.71 -23.08 -4.44
C LEU A 446 2.27 -23.08 -4.91
N LEU A 447 1.33 -23.21 -3.97
CA LEU A 447 -0.10 -23.13 -4.23
C LEU A 447 -0.47 -21.78 -4.85
N LYS A 448 0.10 -20.66 -4.39
CA LYS A 448 -0.16 -19.34 -4.99
C LYS A 448 0.34 -19.27 -6.44
N ALA A 449 1.56 -19.75 -6.70
CA ALA A 449 2.12 -19.75 -8.05
C ALA A 449 1.22 -20.56 -9.01
N ILE A 450 0.89 -21.79 -8.64
CA ILE A 450 0.05 -22.69 -9.45
C ILE A 450 -1.36 -22.13 -9.61
N TYR A 451 -1.95 -21.56 -8.56
CA TYR A 451 -3.23 -20.87 -8.64
C TYR A 451 -3.21 -19.74 -9.69
N PHE A 452 -2.19 -18.87 -9.67
CA PHE A 452 -2.08 -17.79 -10.64
C PHE A 452 -1.80 -18.29 -12.06
N LEU A 453 -0.99 -19.34 -12.21
CA LEU A 453 -0.73 -19.99 -13.50
C LEU A 453 -2.00 -20.65 -14.07
N SER A 454 -2.81 -21.29 -13.22
CA SER A 454 -4.09 -21.89 -13.62
C SER A 454 -5.07 -20.81 -14.13
N LEU A 455 -5.09 -19.63 -13.50
CA LEU A 455 -5.86 -18.50 -14.03
C LEU A 455 -5.38 -18.05 -15.42
N LEU A 456 -4.08 -18.16 -15.71
CA LEU A 456 -3.45 -17.84 -16.99
C LEU A 456 -3.52 -18.99 -18.03
N GLU A 457 -4.21 -20.09 -17.71
CA GLU A 457 -4.32 -21.29 -18.56
C GLU A 457 -2.99 -22.03 -18.74
N HIS A 458 -2.10 -21.92 -17.75
CA HIS A 458 -0.79 -22.57 -17.77
C HIS A 458 -0.68 -23.63 -16.67
N PHE A 459 -0.31 -24.85 -17.05
CA PHE A 459 -0.33 -26.01 -16.16
C PHE A 459 1.01 -26.75 -16.18
N PRO A 460 2.08 -26.19 -15.55
CA PRO A 460 3.39 -26.80 -15.59
C PRO A 460 3.45 -28.07 -14.73
N VAL A 461 3.96 -29.15 -15.32
CA VAL A 461 3.93 -30.50 -14.74
C VAL A 461 4.69 -30.57 -13.42
N LEU A 462 5.96 -30.14 -13.37
CA LEU A 462 6.81 -30.30 -12.18
C LEU A 462 6.26 -29.56 -10.94
N PRO A 463 5.87 -28.27 -11.02
CA PRO A 463 5.23 -27.60 -9.89
C PRO A 463 3.91 -28.27 -9.46
N LEU A 464 3.07 -28.68 -10.42
CA LEU A 464 1.79 -29.35 -10.14
C LEU A 464 2.01 -30.66 -9.38
N GLU A 465 2.91 -31.52 -9.85
CA GLU A 465 3.23 -32.78 -9.19
C GLU A 465 3.75 -32.55 -7.77
N ARG A 466 4.62 -31.54 -7.57
CA ARG A 466 5.13 -31.20 -6.23
C ARG A 466 4.01 -30.70 -5.29
N LEU A 467 3.04 -29.94 -5.80
CA LEU A 467 1.91 -29.45 -5.01
C LEU A 467 0.99 -30.59 -4.56
N LEU A 468 0.75 -31.56 -5.45
CA LEU A 468 -0.22 -32.64 -5.24
C LEU A 468 0.34 -33.83 -4.43
N GLN A 469 1.62 -33.77 -4.02
CA GLN A 469 2.17 -34.73 -3.06
C GLN A 469 1.48 -34.61 -1.70
N GLU A 470 1.21 -35.76 -1.08
CA GLU A 470 0.54 -35.87 0.21
C GLU A 470 1.21 -35.01 1.29
N ASP A 471 2.54 -35.11 1.42
CA ASP A 471 3.35 -34.29 2.34
C ASP A 471 3.14 -32.77 2.17
N THR A 472 2.99 -32.30 0.93
CA THR A 472 2.78 -30.88 0.64
C THR A 472 1.40 -30.42 1.06
N LEU A 473 0.39 -31.25 0.79
CA LEU A 473 -1.01 -30.97 1.16
C LEU A 473 -1.19 -31.01 2.68
N GLU A 474 -0.58 -31.95 3.38
CA GLU A 474 -0.59 -31.99 4.85
C GLU A 474 0.05 -30.74 5.48
N GLN A 475 1.17 -30.27 4.90
CA GLN A 475 1.83 -29.03 5.34
C GLN A 475 0.96 -27.79 5.11
N LEU A 476 0.20 -27.73 4.00
CA LEU A 476 -0.72 -26.62 3.70
C LEU A 476 -1.83 -26.49 4.75
N PHE A 477 -2.35 -27.61 5.25
CA PHE A 477 -3.54 -27.64 6.10
C PHE A 477 -3.25 -27.79 7.61
N SER A 478 -2.02 -27.51 8.03
CA SER A 478 -1.61 -27.58 9.43
C SER A 478 -2.18 -26.45 10.32
N ASN A 479 -3.00 -26.84 11.32
CA ASN A 479 -3.48 -26.19 12.56
C ASN A 479 -3.96 -24.71 12.61
N ASP A 480 -4.03 -23.96 11.50
CA ASP A 480 -4.56 -22.57 11.50
C ASP A 480 -5.82 -22.42 10.63
N LYS A 481 -7.00 -22.50 11.27
CA LYS A 481 -8.31 -22.54 10.59
C LYS A 481 -8.60 -21.38 9.64
N GLN A 482 -8.17 -20.15 9.97
CA GLN A 482 -8.49 -18.99 9.13
C GLN A 482 -7.55 -18.88 7.92
N ARG A 483 -6.28 -19.25 8.09
CA ARG A 483 -5.30 -19.37 7.00
C ARG A 483 -5.69 -20.50 6.05
N VAL A 484 -6.19 -21.61 6.58
CA VAL A 484 -6.64 -22.79 5.84
C VAL A 484 -7.72 -22.43 4.82
N LEU A 485 -8.78 -21.70 5.20
CA LEU A 485 -9.88 -21.36 4.27
C LEU A 485 -9.41 -20.64 2.99
N GLY A 486 -8.49 -19.69 3.12
CA GLY A 486 -7.96 -18.94 1.98
C GLY A 486 -7.00 -19.75 1.09
N LEU A 487 -6.43 -20.84 1.61
CA LEU A 487 -5.63 -21.81 0.86
C LEU A 487 -6.54 -22.85 0.19
N GLU A 488 -7.54 -23.37 0.91
CA GLU A 488 -8.57 -24.27 0.38
C GLU A 488 -9.26 -23.68 -0.84
N GLN A 489 -9.67 -22.40 -0.79
CA GLN A 489 -10.26 -21.73 -1.94
C GLN A 489 -9.34 -21.65 -3.17
N LYS A 490 -8.03 -21.52 -2.98
CA LYS A 490 -7.07 -21.52 -4.10
C LYS A 490 -6.88 -22.93 -4.65
N LEU A 491 -6.75 -23.92 -3.77
CA LEU A 491 -6.59 -25.31 -4.18
C LEU A 491 -7.85 -25.82 -4.89
N HIS A 492 -9.03 -25.41 -4.44
CA HIS A 492 -10.29 -25.70 -5.13
C HIS A 492 -10.34 -25.07 -6.52
N VAL A 493 -9.83 -23.84 -6.70
CA VAL A 493 -9.72 -23.25 -8.05
C VAL A 493 -8.77 -24.06 -8.94
N VAL A 494 -7.62 -24.51 -8.39
CA VAL A 494 -6.69 -25.39 -9.14
C VAL A 494 -7.39 -26.70 -9.54
N ASP A 495 -8.13 -27.34 -8.63
CA ASP A 495 -8.92 -28.53 -8.92
C ASP A 495 -9.91 -28.31 -10.08
N ILE A 496 -10.71 -27.23 -10.00
CA ILE A 496 -11.67 -26.88 -11.04
C ILE A 496 -10.98 -26.69 -12.39
N CYS A 497 -9.84 -26.00 -12.43
CA CYS A 497 -9.09 -25.79 -13.67
C CYS A 497 -8.58 -27.12 -14.24
N LEU A 498 -7.99 -28.00 -13.42
CA LEU A 498 -7.53 -29.31 -13.88
C LEU A 498 -8.67 -30.17 -14.44
N ARG A 499 -9.87 -30.12 -13.84
CA ARG A 499 -11.03 -30.89 -14.31
C ARG A 499 -11.67 -30.33 -15.57
N LEU A 500 -11.80 -29.01 -15.67
CA LEU A 500 -12.52 -28.37 -16.77
C LEU A 500 -11.61 -28.01 -17.95
N ASP A 501 -10.43 -27.45 -17.71
CA ASP A 501 -9.51 -27.08 -18.80
C ASP A 501 -8.84 -28.31 -19.44
N GLN A 502 -8.82 -29.46 -18.75
CA GLN A 502 -8.24 -30.73 -19.23
C GLN A 502 -6.88 -30.56 -19.92
N PRO A 503 -5.88 -29.98 -19.22
CA PRO A 503 -4.58 -29.70 -19.82
C PRO A 503 -3.90 -30.99 -20.32
N ALA A 504 -3.16 -30.88 -21.43
CA ALA A 504 -2.42 -31.99 -22.05
C ALA A 504 -1.19 -32.40 -21.23
N LEU A 505 -1.44 -32.99 -20.05
CA LEU A 505 -0.42 -33.45 -19.12
C LEU A 505 0.05 -34.88 -19.49
N PRO A 506 1.32 -35.25 -19.21
CA PRO A 506 1.82 -36.61 -19.45
C PRO A 506 1.04 -37.69 -18.68
N ARG A 507 0.48 -37.32 -17.53
CA ARG A 507 -0.42 -38.14 -16.72
C ARG A 507 -1.56 -37.28 -16.18
N PRO A 508 -2.80 -37.81 -16.08
CA PRO A 508 -3.89 -37.08 -15.44
C PRO A 508 -3.54 -36.77 -13.99
N LEU A 509 -3.58 -35.50 -13.63
CA LEU A 509 -3.39 -35.03 -12.26
C LEU A 509 -4.74 -34.53 -11.73
N SER A 510 -5.11 -34.98 -10.54
CA SER A 510 -6.32 -34.54 -9.84
C SER A 510 -5.97 -34.15 -8.41
N VAL A 511 -6.66 -33.14 -7.87
CA VAL A 511 -6.52 -32.82 -6.46
C VAL A 511 -7.19 -33.93 -5.64
N PRO A 512 -6.53 -34.48 -4.60
CA PRO A 512 -7.16 -35.47 -3.74
C PRO A 512 -8.44 -34.93 -3.08
N PRO A 513 -9.45 -35.78 -2.79
CA PRO A 513 -10.75 -35.37 -2.23
C PRO A 513 -10.68 -34.96 -0.74
N ILE A 514 -9.64 -34.22 -0.36
CA ILE A 514 -9.40 -33.66 0.98
C ILE A 514 -10.31 -32.44 1.21
N LEU A 515 -10.70 -31.76 0.13
CA LEU A 515 -11.65 -30.65 0.15
C LEU A 515 -13.07 -31.23 0.06
N GLY A 516 -13.88 -31.03 1.10
CA GLY A 516 -15.33 -31.16 0.95
C GLY A 516 -15.87 -30.14 -0.07
N ASP A 517 -17.11 -30.33 -0.54
CA ASP A 517 -17.77 -29.37 -1.43
C ASP A 517 -17.81 -27.99 -0.75
N LEU A 518 -16.96 -27.05 -1.21
CA LEU A 518 -16.98 -25.68 -0.70
C LEU A 518 -18.28 -25.02 -1.18
N PRO A 519 -19.02 -24.32 -0.29
CA PRO A 519 -20.22 -23.63 -0.70
C PRO A 519 -19.89 -22.56 -1.74
N ALA A 520 -20.71 -22.49 -2.79
CA ALA A 520 -20.58 -21.47 -3.81
C ALA A 520 -20.59 -20.07 -3.16
N PRO A 521 -19.79 -19.11 -3.68
CA PRO A 521 -19.79 -17.75 -3.16
C PRO A 521 -21.21 -17.15 -3.12
N PRO A 522 -21.53 -16.29 -2.14
CA PRO A 522 -22.81 -15.59 -2.12
C PRO A 522 -22.94 -14.73 -3.38
N ALA A 523 -23.96 -15.00 -4.19
CA ALA A 523 -24.26 -14.21 -5.37
C ALA A 523 -24.94 -12.90 -4.98
N LEU A 524 -24.76 -11.85 -5.79
CA LEU A 524 -25.69 -10.73 -5.73
C LEU A 524 -27.07 -11.24 -6.19
N PRO A 525 -28.17 -10.84 -5.52
CA PRO A 525 -29.48 -11.06 -6.09
C PRO A 525 -29.57 -10.34 -7.44
N PRO A 526 -30.07 -11.01 -8.50
CA PRO A 526 -30.31 -10.33 -9.76
C PRO A 526 -31.34 -9.21 -9.57
N PRO A 527 -31.30 -8.14 -10.40
CA PRO A 527 -32.37 -7.13 -10.41
C PRO A 527 -33.74 -7.78 -10.61
N LEU A 528 -34.76 -7.31 -9.87
CA LEU A 528 -36.12 -7.89 -9.86
C LEU A 528 -36.79 -7.88 -11.24
N ASP A 529 -36.46 -6.93 -12.09
CA ASP A 529 -36.99 -6.71 -13.44
C ASP A 529 -36.24 -7.53 -14.53
N LEU A 530 -35.02 -7.99 -14.24
CA LEU A 530 -34.15 -8.62 -15.24
C LEU A 530 -34.76 -9.89 -15.85
N PHE A 531 -35.40 -10.73 -15.03
CA PHE A 531 -36.04 -11.95 -15.53
C PHE A 531 -37.17 -11.67 -16.52
N SER A 532 -38.07 -10.72 -16.18
CA SER A 532 -39.14 -10.31 -17.09
C SER A 532 -38.60 -9.71 -18.38
N MET A 533 -37.53 -8.92 -18.29
CA MET A 533 -36.89 -8.32 -19.47
C MET A 533 -36.29 -9.38 -20.38
N LEU A 534 -35.53 -10.33 -19.83
CA LEU A 534 -34.94 -11.43 -20.62
C LEU A 534 -36.01 -12.29 -21.30
N LYS A 535 -37.14 -12.53 -20.64
CA LYS A 535 -38.28 -13.26 -21.23
C LYS A 535 -38.99 -12.49 -22.35
N SER A 536 -38.97 -11.16 -22.31
CA SER A 536 -39.60 -10.32 -23.34
C SER A 536 -38.74 -10.13 -24.59
N LEU A 537 -37.48 -10.57 -24.59
CA LEU A 537 -36.61 -10.47 -25.76
C LEU A 537 -37.06 -11.42 -26.88
N GLU A 538 -37.11 -10.91 -28.11
CA GLU A 538 -37.44 -11.71 -29.29
C GLU A 538 -36.37 -12.77 -29.56
N GLY A 539 -36.78 -14.02 -29.81
CA GLY A 539 -35.88 -15.16 -30.04
C GLY A 539 -35.51 -15.97 -28.78
N VAL A 540 -36.05 -15.60 -27.61
CA VAL A 540 -35.91 -16.37 -26.36
C VAL A 540 -37.06 -17.36 -26.22
N GLU A 541 -36.76 -18.66 -26.16
CA GLU A 541 -37.78 -19.70 -25.92
C GLU A 541 -38.06 -19.88 -24.43
N THR A 542 -36.99 -20.08 -23.65
CA THR A 542 -37.09 -20.36 -22.22
C THR A 542 -35.96 -19.68 -21.46
N VAL A 543 -36.28 -19.24 -20.24
CA VAL A 543 -35.34 -18.66 -19.29
C VAL A 543 -35.44 -19.47 -18.00
N GLU A 544 -34.37 -20.17 -17.65
CA GLU A 544 -34.24 -20.89 -16.38
C GLU A 544 -33.46 -20.01 -15.39
N GLU A 545 -33.94 -19.91 -14.16
CA GLU A 545 -33.25 -19.14 -13.12
C GLU A 545 -32.34 -20.04 -12.27
N HIS A 546 -31.25 -19.47 -11.77
CA HIS A 546 -30.49 -20.02 -10.64
C HIS A 546 -29.96 -21.45 -10.85
N LEU A 547 -29.35 -21.70 -12.00
CA LEU A 547 -28.75 -22.99 -12.31
C LEU A 547 -27.36 -23.11 -11.67
N VAL A 548 -27.12 -24.20 -10.93
CA VAL A 548 -25.78 -24.57 -10.50
C VAL A 548 -25.25 -25.68 -11.41
N VAL A 549 -24.18 -25.38 -12.14
CA VAL A 549 -23.53 -26.30 -13.09
C VAL A 549 -22.28 -26.91 -12.44
N GLU A 550 -22.16 -28.23 -12.55
CA GLU A 550 -21.04 -29.03 -12.00
C GLU A 550 -20.79 -28.82 -10.49
N LYS A 551 -21.81 -28.35 -9.74
CA LYS A 551 -21.70 -27.91 -8.33
C LYS A 551 -20.69 -26.79 -8.07
N ILE A 552 -20.16 -26.16 -9.12
CA ILE A 552 -19.07 -25.18 -9.04
C ILE A 552 -19.57 -23.78 -9.40
N TYR A 553 -20.22 -23.68 -10.56
CA TYR A 553 -20.63 -22.40 -11.10
C TYR A 553 -22.11 -22.18 -10.92
N ARG A 554 -22.44 -21.04 -10.34
CA ARG A 554 -23.81 -20.52 -10.34
C ARG A 554 -23.99 -19.63 -11.57
N ILE A 555 -25.03 -19.91 -12.33
CA ILE A 555 -25.53 -19.12 -13.44
C ILE A 555 -26.82 -18.47 -12.98
N ASP A 556 -26.95 -17.16 -13.17
CA ASP A 556 -28.14 -16.43 -12.71
C ASP A 556 -29.34 -16.72 -13.61
N PHE A 557 -29.13 -16.71 -14.94
CA PHE A 557 -30.14 -17.15 -15.91
C PHE A 557 -29.53 -17.97 -17.05
N VAL A 558 -30.22 -19.02 -17.46
CA VAL A 558 -29.91 -19.76 -18.69
C VAL A 558 -30.99 -19.46 -19.72
N ILE A 559 -30.57 -18.96 -20.88
CA ILE A 559 -31.48 -18.66 -22.00
C ILE A 559 -31.27 -19.73 -23.08
N ASN A 560 -32.35 -20.37 -23.48
CA ASN A 560 -32.38 -21.19 -24.69
C ASN A 560 -32.96 -20.35 -25.83
N LEU A 561 -32.16 -20.14 -26.88
CA LEU A 561 -32.57 -19.42 -28.08
C LEU A 561 -33.34 -20.33 -29.04
N SER A 562 -34.32 -19.76 -29.74
CA SER A 562 -35.05 -20.47 -30.79
C SER A 562 -34.16 -20.80 -31.97
N SER A 563 -34.29 -22.02 -32.51
CA SER A 563 -33.67 -22.35 -33.80
C SER A 563 -34.49 -21.68 -34.90
N GLU A 564 -34.26 -20.40 -35.20
CA GLU A 564 -34.88 -19.81 -36.39
C GLU A 564 -34.23 -20.41 -37.64
N THR A 565 -35.08 -21.08 -38.41
CA THR A 565 -34.87 -21.61 -39.74
C THR A 565 -34.13 -20.61 -40.62
N SER A 566 -32.89 -20.92 -40.97
CA SER A 566 -32.23 -20.37 -42.14
C SER A 566 -33.14 -20.57 -43.35
N HIS A 567 -33.79 -19.51 -43.81
CA HIS A 567 -34.47 -19.50 -45.09
C HIS A 567 -33.44 -19.76 -46.20
N GLY A 568 -33.51 -20.94 -46.84
CA GLY A 568 -32.77 -21.24 -48.06
C GLY A 568 -32.17 -22.65 -48.09
N ASP A 569 -32.97 -23.62 -48.50
CA ASP A 569 -32.63 -24.90 -49.15
C ASP A 569 -31.22 -25.50 -48.96
N LYS A 570 -31.11 -26.49 -48.06
CA LYS A 570 -30.63 -27.86 -48.32
C LYS A 570 -30.61 -28.71 -47.02
N PRO A 571 -31.14 -29.95 -47.03
CA PRO A 571 -31.04 -30.82 -45.87
C PRO A 571 -29.75 -31.64 -45.95
N LEU A 572 -28.71 -31.22 -45.23
CA LEU A 572 -27.54 -32.07 -44.95
C LEU A 572 -27.10 -31.85 -43.49
N GLN A 573 -26.88 -32.99 -42.83
CA GLN A 573 -26.38 -33.19 -41.47
C GLN A 573 -25.43 -32.08 -40.98
N ASP A 574 -25.95 -31.23 -40.10
CA ASP A 574 -25.30 -30.82 -38.84
C ASP A 574 -26.35 -30.02 -38.05
N GLN A 575 -27.07 -30.71 -37.16
CA GLN A 575 -27.86 -30.02 -36.14
C GLN A 575 -26.87 -29.34 -35.20
N HIS A 576 -26.57 -28.06 -35.43
CA HIS A 576 -25.93 -27.26 -34.41
C HIS A 576 -26.82 -27.31 -33.16
N PRO A 577 -26.30 -27.77 -32.00
CA PRO A 577 -27.09 -27.83 -30.78
C PRO A 577 -27.61 -26.44 -30.44
N PRO A 578 -28.81 -26.33 -29.83
CA PRO A 578 -29.37 -25.03 -29.44
C PRO A 578 -28.37 -24.27 -28.58
N ARG A 579 -28.09 -23.01 -28.95
CA ARG A 579 -27.10 -22.16 -28.29
C ARG A 579 -27.62 -21.77 -26.90
N LYS A 580 -27.10 -22.40 -25.85
CA LYS A 580 -27.42 -22.08 -24.45
C LYS A 580 -26.62 -20.87 -24.01
N LEU A 581 -27.28 -19.77 -23.66
CA LEU A 581 -26.61 -18.60 -23.10
C LEU A 581 -26.61 -18.68 -21.57
N ALA A 582 -25.46 -18.42 -20.95
CA ALA A 582 -25.34 -18.30 -19.50
C ALA A 582 -25.23 -16.83 -19.12
N VAL A 583 -26.32 -16.23 -18.66
CA VAL A 583 -26.36 -14.84 -18.21
C VAL A 583 -25.85 -14.76 -16.78
N LEU A 584 -24.79 -13.97 -16.58
CA LEU A 584 -24.16 -13.73 -15.29
C LEU A 584 -24.36 -12.28 -14.87
N CYS A 585 -24.90 -12.06 -13.67
CA CYS A 585 -25.02 -10.77 -13.03
C CYS A 585 -23.68 -10.42 -12.37
N VAL A 586 -22.89 -9.58 -13.04
CA VAL A 586 -21.50 -9.32 -12.67
C VAL A 586 -21.36 -8.00 -11.90
N PRO A 587 -20.73 -8.00 -10.70
CA PRO A 587 -20.43 -6.76 -9.99
C PRO A 587 -19.24 -6.00 -10.62
N SER A 588 -19.19 -4.68 -10.46
CA SER A 588 -18.08 -3.84 -10.96
C SER A 588 -16.68 -4.26 -10.45
N SER A 589 -16.58 -5.05 -9.38
CA SER A 589 -15.30 -5.56 -8.87
C SER A 589 -14.69 -6.67 -9.73
N ALA A 590 -15.48 -7.30 -10.59
CA ALA A 590 -15.05 -8.33 -11.53
C ALA A 590 -14.49 -7.76 -12.84
N TYR A 591 -14.66 -6.46 -13.09
CA TYR A 591 -14.08 -5.75 -14.22
C TYR A 591 -12.88 -4.92 -13.78
N CYS A 592 -11.99 -4.63 -14.73
CA CYS A 592 -10.95 -3.64 -14.56
C CYS A 592 -11.57 -2.24 -14.63
N PHE A 593 -11.21 -1.38 -13.68
CA PHE A 593 -11.78 -0.07 -13.49
C PHE A 593 -11.68 0.80 -14.75
N GLY A 594 -12.82 1.34 -15.17
CA GLY A 594 -12.95 2.19 -16.35
C GLY A 594 -13.01 1.42 -17.67
N THR A 595 -13.15 0.10 -17.65
CA THR A 595 -13.18 -0.76 -18.85
C THR A 595 -14.20 -1.89 -18.68
N SER A 596 -14.58 -2.53 -19.78
CA SER A 596 -15.33 -3.80 -19.80
C SER A 596 -14.44 -5.05 -19.68
N HIS A 597 -13.12 -4.85 -19.50
CA HIS A 597 -12.16 -5.95 -19.40
C HIS A 597 -12.35 -6.75 -18.11
N VAL A 598 -12.59 -8.05 -18.23
CA VAL A 598 -12.84 -8.93 -17.08
C VAL A 598 -11.55 -9.31 -16.37
N ARG A 599 -11.61 -9.45 -15.05
CA ARG A 599 -10.50 -9.91 -14.20
C ARG A 599 -10.39 -11.43 -14.18
N GLY A 600 -9.23 -11.94 -13.74
CA GLY A 600 -8.84 -13.35 -13.90
C GLY A 600 -9.86 -14.38 -13.43
N ARG A 601 -10.50 -14.17 -12.27
CA ARG A 601 -11.52 -15.10 -11.76
C ARG A 601 -12.77 -15.16 -12.64
N MET A 602 -13.20 -14.01 -13.17
CA MET A 602 -14.37 -13.95 -14.06
C MET A 602 -14.00 -14.44 -15.47
N ALA A 603 -12.78 -14.18 -15.93
CA ALA A 603 -12.26 -14.74 -17.19
C ALA A 603 -12.23 -16.28 -17.14
N MET A 604 -11.72 -16.85 -16.05
CA MET A 604 -11.73 -18.30 -15.80
C MET A 604 -13.15 -18.87 -15.77
N GLN A 605 -14.08 -18.24 -15.05
CA GLN A 605 -15.48 -18.69 -15.05
C GLN A 605 -16.09 -18.66 -16.45
N THR A 606 -15.86 -17.58 -17.19
CA THR A 606 -16.32 -17.41 -18.57
C THR A 606 -15.78 -18.52 -19.48
N ARG A 607 -14.47 -18.82 -19.42
CA ARG A 607 -13.89 -19.88 -20.26
C ARG A 607 -14.42 -21.27 -19.90
N HIS A 608 -14.57 -21.57 -18.60
CA HIS A 608 -15.07 -22.88 -18.17
C HIS A 608 -16.54 -23.10 -18.56
N LEU A 609 -17.37 -22.04 -18.50
CA LEU A 609 -18.75 -22.13 -18.99
C LEU A 609 -18.81 -22.43 -20.50
N ARG A 610 -17.88 -21.90 -21.30
CA ARG A 610 -17.75 -22.27 -22.72
C ARG A 610 -17.42 -23.73 -22.91
N ILE A 611 -16.49 -24.27 -22.12
CA ILE A 611 -16.14 -25.70 -22.14
C ILE A 611 -17.36 -26.56 -21.78
N LEU A 612 -18.20 -26.10 -20.86
CA LEU A 612 -19.45 -26.76 -20.46
C LEU A 612 -20.61 -26.59 -21.47
N GLY A 613 -20.35 -25.97 -22.63
CA GLY A 613 -21.34 -25.80 -23.70
C GLY A 613 -22.24 -24.56 -23.55
N TYR A 614 -21.93 -23.63 -22.65
CA TYR A 614 -22.65 -22.37 -22.49
C TYR A 614 -21.92 -21.21 -23.16
N SER A 615 -22.66 -20.31 -23.80
CA SER A 615 -22.16 -19.02 -24.28
C SER A 615 -22.39 -17.95 -23.19
N PRO A 616 -21.37 -17.47 -22.46
CA PRO A 616 -21.58 -16.58 -21.33
C PRO A 616 -21.92 -15.16 -21.79
N VAL A 617 -22.90 -14.55 -21.12
CA VAL A 617 -23.32 -13.15 -21.31
C VAL A 617 -23.12 -12.45 -19.97
N LEU A 618 -22.22 -11.47 -19.92
CA LEU A 618 -21.88 -10.77 -18.68
C LEU A 618 -22.69 -9.49 -18.60
N VAL A 619 -23.57 -9.40 -17.60
CA VAL A 619 -24.42 -8.23 -17.36
C VAL A 619 -23.82 -7.39 -16.23
N PRO A 620 -23.28 -6.19 -16.50
CA PRO A 620 -22.74 -5.32 -15.46
C PRO A 620 -23.89 -4.68 -14.69
N VAL A 621 -24.19 -5.25 -13.51
CA VAL A 621 -25.41 -4.92 -12.74
C VAL A 621 -25.47 -3.43 -12.36
N GLN A 622 -24.35 -2.84 -11.96
CA GLN A 622 -24.33 -1.44 -11.53
C GLN A 622 -24.60 -0.48 -12.70
N GLU A 623 -24.11 -0.79 -13.90
CA GLU A 623 -24.36 0.03 -15.09
C GLU A 623 -25.81 -0.11 -15.52
N LEU A 624 -26.32 -1.34 -15.57
CA LEU A 624 -27.71 -1.62 -15.94
C LEU A 624 -28.70 -0.88 -15.01
N VAL A 625 -28.49 -0.91 -13.69
CA VAL A 625 -29.39 -0.26 -12.72
C VAL A 625 -29.36 1.27 -12.83
N LEU A 626 -28.24 1.87 -13.25
CA LEU A 626 -28.12 3.31 -13.42
C LEU A 626 -28.78 3.83 -14.71
N LEU A 627 -29.08 2.95 -15.67
CA LEU A 627 -29.76 3.32 -16.91
C LEU A 627 -31.27 3.52 -16.69
N PRO A 628 -31.90 4.44 -17.46
CA PRO A 628 -33.36 4.51 -17.59
C PRO A 628 -33.94 3.19 -18.09
N GLU A 629 -35.15 2.83 -17.66
CA GLU A 629 -35.80 1.54 -17.99
C GLU A 629 -35.82 1.25 -19.50
N GLU A 630 -36.11 2.26 -20.32
CA GLU A 630 -36.15 2.16 -21.79
C GLU A 630 -34.80 1.75 -22.41
N GLN A 631 -33.68 2.13 -21.78
CA GLN A 631 -32.33 1.81 -22.28
C GLN A 631 -31.80 0.48 -21.75
N ARG A 632 -32.41 -0.07 -20.68
CA ARG A 632 -31.99 -1.35 -20.11
C ARG A 632 -32.28 -2.50 -21.07
N SER A 633 -33.43 -2.49 -21.73
CA SER A 633 -33.82 -3.53 -22.70
C SER A 633 -32.88 -3.52 -23.91
N GLU A 634 -32.58 -2.34 -24.44
CA GLU A 634 -31.63 -2.16 -25.56
C GLU A 634 -30.23 -2.67 -25.21
N MET A 635 -29.74 -2.37 -23.99
CA MET A 635 -28.46 -2.89 -23.51
C MET A 635 -28.47 -4.42 -23.40
N LEU A 636 -29.53 -5.01 -22.83
CA LEU A 636 -29.64 -6.47 -22.71
C LEU A 636 -29.73 -7.14 -24.08
N GLU A 637 -30.50 -6.57 -25.01
CA GLU A 637 -30.61 -7.09 -26.37
C GLU A 637 -29.24 -7.09 -27.08
N ARG A 638 -28.46 -6.01 -26.94
CA ARG A 638 -27.08 -5.95 -27.46
C ARG A 638 -26.14 -6.98 -26.83
N LEU A 639 -26.30 -7.25 -25.54
CA LEU A 639 -25.46 -8.23 -24.83
C LEU A 639 -25.82 -9.67 -25.18
N VAL A 640 -27.10 -9.97 -25.39
CA VAL A 640 -27.62 -11.30 -25.71
C VAL A 640 -27.45 -11.61 -27.22
N PHE A 641 -27.65 -10.61 -28.08
CA PHE A 641 -27.60 -10.71 -29.54
C PHE A 641 -26.62 -9.70 -30.15
N PRO A 642 -25.29 -9.87 -29.96
CA PRO A 642 -24.30 -8.93 -30.48
C PRO A 642 -24.36 -8.77 -32.01
N GLU A 643 -24.71 -9.84 -32.74
CA GLU A 643 -24.81 -9.88 -34.20
C GLU A 643 -25.88 -8.94 -34.78
N ARG A 644 -26.95 -8.62 -34.02
CA ARG A 644 -28.00 -7.67 -34.45
C ARG A 644 -27.56 -6.21 -34.38
N GLY A 645 -26.50 -5.91 -33.63
CA GLY A 645 -25.94 -4.55 -33.49
C GLY A 645 -25.02 -4.13 -34.65
N GLU A 646 -24.37 -5.07 -35.33
CA GLU A 646 -23.45 -4.78 -36.44
C GLU A 646 -24.19 -4.53 -37.78
N ALA A 647 -25.33 -5.18 -38.00
CA ALA A 647 -26.16 -5.01 -39.20
C ALA A 647 -26.76 -3.59 -39.38
N GLY A 648 -26.80 -2.78 -38.31
CA GLY A 648 -27.27 -1.40 -38.32
C GLY A 648 -26.24 -0.37 -38.81
N VAL A 649 -24.97 -0.75 -38.97
CA VAL A 649 -23.91 0.16 -39.45
C VAL A 649 -23.68 0.01 -40.96
N GLU A 650 -23.87 -1.19 -41.53
CA GLU A 650 -23.69 -1.41 -42.98
C GLU A 650 -24.88 -0.95 -43.83
N THR A 651 -26.09 -0.85 -43.27
CA THR A 651 -27.28 -0.35 -43.98
C THR A 651 -27.34 1.18 -44.09
N ALA A 652 -26.54 1.92 -43.32
CA ALA A 652 -26.39 3.38 -43.44
C ALA A 652 -25.38 3.79 -44.53
N ALA A 653 -24.51 2.86 -44.99
CA ALA A 653 -23.50 3.13 -46.00
C ALA A 653 -24.00 2.92 -47.45
N THR A 654 -25.09 2.17 -47.65
CA THR A 654 -25.62 1.83 -48.99
C THR A 654 -26.82 2.69 -49.43
N LEU A 655 -27.34 3.59 -48.57
CA LEU A 655 -28.44 4.52 -48.91
C LEU A 655 -27.96 5.95 -49.27
N ARG A 656 -26.66 6.15 -49.51
CA ARG A 656 -26.09 7.44 -49.99
C ARG A 656 -25.51 7.41 -51.40
N SER A 657 -25.77 6.36 -52.18
CA SER A 657 -25.28 6.22 -53.56
C SER A 657 -26.36 5.75 -54.53
N GLY A 658 -27.47 6.49 -54.62
CA GLY A 658 -28.51 6.22 -55.61
C GLY A 658 -29.59 7.28 -55.60
N ASP A 659 -29.32 8.41 -56.23
CA ASP A 659 -30.30 9.28 -56.90
C ASP A 659 -29.51 10.21 -57.86
N GLU A 660 -29.33 9.73 -59.09
CA GLU A 660 -29.49 10.52 -60.32
C GLU A 660 -30.88 10.20 -60.87
#